data_AF-A0A2A2Q0X1-F1
#
_entry.id   AF-A0A2A2Q0X1-F1
#
_cell.length_a   1.000
_cell.length_b   1.000
_cell.length_c   1.000
_cell.angle_alpha   90.00
_cell.angle_beta   90.00
_cell.angle_gamma   90.00
#
_symmetry.space_group_name_H-M   'P 1'
#
loop_
_entity.id
_entity.type
_entity.pdbx_description
1 polymer ?
#
loop_
_entity_poly.entity_id
_entity_poly.type
_entity_poly.pdbx_seq_one_letter_code
_entity_poly.pdbx_strand_id
1 'polypeptide(L)'
;MKTSLAACRLFAACFITITPRLVADEPIAPIARVLPPENGVPLPTELARTLGERVTGFTDRIWEVDQKRHVADAAVLVKAVDFALKHGEFYSEKEFPLAKDLLDLADQRIQALDEGGALPWLTERGLVVRGYQSSVDDSYQPFGLEIPEALDLTRPVPLLIWLHGRGDKTTDLHFLNQCRKKSQAFGGFYKDQREAIVLHPFGRHCVGWKHAGEIDVFEAVAAVMADYPIDPDRIMLAGFSMGGAGAWHIGAHYRAHFCGVHAGAGFAETKEYNKLTPDRFPPDYEQTLWKVYDVPNYLGNFLNGPLLAYSGAKDKQKATADLMERELAAIGHPLRHVVAPETEHQYTPEAVAEIRNWLVDCWKDGRRLPASTIRWQTPTLRYGTYDWLRLTGLESHWKEAKVEARWDRKGRVMTLSTQNVTALEIAPGPPHDLSGETLTLDGQTLSIQAPGFPVNSLSLVRSKGRWTWGAPDRSAKRPGLQGPIDDAFMSRFLVVPPDHRPAPPQFARWVDFELDHFRSRWRALMRGELPEKPADELDADDLRDANLILWGDPESNPMIAEIASKLPIEWKQDSFTLRGNSYRLDTHVPVLIFPNPLNPDRYVVLNSGLTFREGHDKTNSQQNPKLPDWAVIGLDRDPDALAPGRIEATGFFDEQWK
;
A
#
# COMPACT_ATOMS: atom_id res chain seq x y z
N MET A 1 81.20 -39.81 -56.20
CA MET A 1 81.30 -38.39 -56.63
C MET A 1 80.11 -37.65 -56.04
N LYS A 2 80.37 -36.61 -55.22
CA LYS A 2 79.61 -35.34 -55.03
C LYS A 2 78.07 -35.44 -55.08
N THR A 3 77.26 -35.07 -54.08
CA THR A 3 77.33 -33.89 -53.20
C THR A 3 76.28 -34.04 -52.08
N SER A 4 76.61 -33.49 -50.91
CA SER A 4 75.79 -33.41 -49.68
C SER A 4 74.69 -32.34 -49.78
N LEU A 5 73.47 -32.63 -49.33
CA LEU A 5 72.51 -31.62 -48.87
C LEU A 5 71.77 -32.13 -47.63
N ALA A 6 71.93 -31.42 -46.53
CA ALA A 6 71.32 -31.71 -45.23
C ALA A 6 69.85 -31.28 -45.21
N ALA A 7 68.97 -32.15 -44.72
CA ALA A 7 67.56 -31.84 -44.48
C ALA A 7 67.36 -31.50 -42.99
N CYS A 8 67.17 -30.22 -42.68
CA CYS A 8 66.66 -29.77 -41.38
C CYS A 8 65.18 -30.13 -41.25
N ARG A 9 64.82 -30.88 -40.21
CA ARG A 9 63.43 -31.10 -39.78
C ARG A 9 62.98 -29.91 -38.92
N LEU A 10 62.02 -29.13 -39.41
CA LEU A 10 61.27 -28.16 -38.59
C LEU A 10 60.26 -28.91 -37.71
N PHE A 11 60.37 -28.73 -36.39
CA PHE A 11 59.30 -29.04 -35.45
C PHE A 11 58.30 -27.88 -35.44
N ALA A 12 57.06 -28.11 -35.89
CA ALA A 12 55.95 -27.18 -35.69
C ALA A 12 55.28 -27.50 -34.35
N ALA A 13 55.45 -26.62 -33.36
CA ALA A 13 54.71 -26.66 -32.11
C ALA A 13 53.33 -26.00 -32.30
N CYS A 14 52.26 -26.79 -32.24
CA CYS A 14 50.89 -26.28 -32.14
C CYS A 14 50.67 -25.68 -30.74
N PHE A 15 50.65 -24.36 -30.64
CA PHE A 15 50.08 -23.68 -29.48
C PHE A 15 48.56 -23.73 -29.58
N ILE A 16 47.92 -24.57 -28.75
CA ILE A 16 46.48 -24.50 -28.50
C ILE A 16 46.26 -23.31 -27.57
N THR A 17 45.82 -22.18 -28.11
CA THR A 17 45.27 -21.07 -27.33
C THR A 17 43.90 -21.49 -26.79
N ILE A 18 43.85 -21.93 -25.54
CA ILE A 18 42.60 -22.06 -24.78
C ILE A 18 42.18 -20.63 -24.40
N THR A 19 41.33 -20.01 -25.23
CA THR A 19 40.57 -18.84 -24.80
C THR A 19 39.55 -19.32 -23.75
N PRO A 20 39.56 -18.78 -22.52
CA PRO A 20 38.48 -19.08 -21.59
C PRO A 20 37.19 -18.52 -22.20
N ARG A 21 36.25 -19.40 -22.55
CA ARG A 21 34.85 -18.97 -22.71
C ARG A 21 34.42 -18.52 -21.32
N LEU A 22 34.20 -17.22 -21.14
CA LEU A 22 33.28 -16.72 -20.12
C LEU A 22 31.96 -17.44 -20.38
N VAL A 23 31.68 -18.49 -19.60
CA VAL A 23 30.34 -19.06 -19.54
C VAL A 23 29.52 -17.98 -18.86
N ALA A 24 28.66 -17.29 -19.60
CA ALA A 24 27.66 -16.43 -18.99
C ALA A 24 26.84 -17.32 -18.05
N ASP A 25 26.68 -16.89 -16.79
CA ASP A 25 25.86 -17.61 -15.82
C ASP A 25 24.46 -17.83 -16.39
N GLU A 26 23.89 -19.03 -16.22
CA GLU A 26 22.56 -19.37 -16.75
C GLU A 26 21.51 -18.39 -16.18
N PRO A 27 20.60 -17.82 -17.00
CA PRO A 27 19.62 -16.85 -16.51
C PRO A 27 18.74 -17.46 -15.40
N ILE A 28 18.34 -16.64 -14.42
CA ILE A 28 17.39 -17.04 -13.37
C ILE A 28 16.05 -17.37 -14.04
N ALA A 29 15.42 -18.47 -13.63
CA ALA A 29 14.12 -18.87 -14.15
C ALA A 29 13.04 -17.82 -13.82
N PRO A 30 12.17 -17.46 -14.78
CA PRO A 30 11.09 -16.51 -14.50
C PRO A 30 10.11 -17.10 -13.48
N ILE A 31 9.59 -16.26 -12.59
CA ILE A 31 8.54 -16.65 -11.65
C ILE A 31 7.20 -16.52 -12.36
N ALA A 32 6.45 -17.63 -12.41
CA ALA A 32 5.15 -17.65 -13.06
C ALA A 32 4.15 -16.73 -12.33
N ARG A 33 3.55 -15.82 -13.08
CA ARG A 33 2.55 -14.88 -12.54
C ARG A 33 1.29 -15.63 -12.12
N VAL A 34 0.78 -15.29 -10.93
CA VAL A 34 -0.48 -15.84 -10.39
C VAL A 34 -1.63 -14.83 -10.53
N LEU A 35 -1.36 -13.55 -10.24
CA LEU A 35 -2.34 -12.47 -10.26
C LEU A 35 -1.87 -11.30 -11.16
N PRO A 36 -2.73 -10.83 -12.08
CA PRO A 36 -3.83 -11.56 -12.71
C PRO A 36 -3.33 -12.82 -13.42
N PRO A 37 -4.17 -13.87 -13.60
CA PRO A 37 -3.75 -15.09 -14.27
C PRO A 37 -3.48 -14.85 -15.76
N GLU A 38 -2.49 -15.53 -16.33
CA GLU A 38 -2.07 -15.34 -17.74
C GLU A 38 -2.88 -16.18 -18.74
N ASN A 39 -4.03 -16.70 -18.31
CA ASN A 39 -4.83 -17.64 -19.09
C ASN A 39 -5.92 -16.96 -19.94
N GLY A 40 -5.58 -15.82 -20.54
CA GLY A 40 -6.45 -15.14 -21.48
C GLY A 40 -6.58 -15.86 -22.82
N VAL A 41 -7.65 -15.58 -23.53
CA VAL A 41 -7.85 -15.94 -24.92
C VAL A 41 -7.11 -14.95 -25.83
N PRO A 42 -6.39 -15.44 -26.86
CA PRO A 42 -5.68 -14.57 -27.78
C PRO A 42 -6.67 -13.75 -28.62
N LEU A 43 -6.36 -12.47 -28.83
CA LEU A 43 -7.13 -11.62 -29.73
C LEU A 43 -6.84 -11.99 -31.19
N PRO A 44 -7.82 -11.87 -32.10
CA PRO A 44 -7.55 -11.85 -33.53
C PRO A 44 -6.52 -10.77 -33.86
N THR A 45 -5.49 -11.11 -34.66
CA THR A 45 -4.34 -10.24 -34.95
C THR A 45 -4.75 -8.83 -35.38
N GLU A 46 -5.74 -8.74 -36.26
CA GLU A 46 -6.22 -7.46 -36.78
C GLU A 46 -6.94 -6.61 -35.72
N LEU A 47 -7.67 -7.26 -34.80
CA LEU A 47 -8.30 -6.58 -33.69
C LEU A 47 -7.24 -6.08 -32.69
N ALA A 48 -6.24 -6.90 -32.36
CA ALA A 48 -5.14 -6.51 -31.49
C ALA A 48 -4.38 -5.30 -32.06
N ARG A 49 -4.08 -5.32 -33.36
CA ARG A 49 -3.45 -4.20 -34.08
C ARG A 49 -4.31 -2.94 -33.98
N THR A 50 -5.60 -3.03 -34.31
CA THR A 50 -6.52 -1.89 -34.27
C THR A 50 -6.64 -1.29 -32.88
N LEU A 51 -6.78 -2.12 -31.83
CA LEU A 51 -6.85 -1.63 -30.45
C LEU A 51 -5.53 -1.02 -30.01
N GLY A 52 -4.38 -1.61 -30.36
CA GLY A 52 -3.06 -1.08 -30.05
C GLY A 52 -2.78 0.28 -30.69
N GLU A 53 -3.19 0.48 -31.94
CA GLU A 53 -3.08 1.78 -32.63
C GLU A 53 -3.93 2.85 -31.94
N ARG A 54 -5.17 2.51 -31.56
CA ARG A 54 -6.04 3.43 -30.81
C ARG A 54 -5.49 3.77 -29.43
N VAL A 55 -4.98 2.78 -28.69
CA VAL A 55 -4.33 3.01 -27.39
C VAL A 55 -3.16 3.97 -27.54
N THR A 56 -2.27 3.72 -28.51
CA THR A 56 -1.11 4.59 -28.77
C THR A 56 -1.55 6.01 -29.09
N GLY A 57 -2.47 6.18 -30.05
CA GLY A 57 -2.96 7.50 -30.44
C GLY A 57 -3.69 8.26 -29.33
N PHE A 58 -4.39 7.57 -28.42
CA PHE A 58 -5.02 8.22 -27.27
C PHE A 58 -4.03 8.53 -26.15
N THR A 59 -3.02 7.70 -25.93
CA THR A 59 -1.93 8.02 -24.98
C THR A 59 -1.21 9.30 -25.39
N ASP A 60 -0.91 9.47 -26.69
CA ASP A 60 -0.30 10.70 -27.21
C ASP A 60 -1.20 11.92 -26.97
N ARG A 61 -2.50 11.80 -27.26
CA ARG A 61 -3.47 12.88 -26.99
C ARG A 61 -3.62 13.20 -25.50
N ILE A 62 -3.59 12.18 -24.63
CA ILE A 62 -3.64 12.36 -23.17
C ILE A 62 -2.43 13.16 -22.70
N TRP A 63 -1.24 12.87 -23.24
CA TRP A 63 -0.03 13.63 -22.95
C TRP A 63 -0.16 15.10 -23.33
N GLU A 64 -0.76 15.42 -24.48
CA GLU A 64 -1.00 16.81 -24.90
C GLU A 64 -1.93 17.60 -23.96
N VAL A 65 -2.76 16.91 -23.17
CA VAL A 65 -3.74 17.51 -22.26
C VAL A 65 -3.51 17.14 -20.79
N ASP A 66 -2.34 16.62 -20.45
CA ASP A 66 -2.02 16.09 -19.12
C ASP A 66 -2.18 17.13 -18.00
N GLN A 67 -1.96 18.41 -18.32
CA GLN A 67 -2.15 19.54 -17.40
C GLN A 67 -3.62 19.89 -17.15
N LYS A 68 -4.57 19.37 -17.94
CA LYS A 68 -6.00 19.66 -17.77
C LYS A 68 -6.54 18.91 -16.56
N ARG A 69 -7.29 19.62 -15.71
CA ARG A 69 -8.09 18.98 -14.65
C ARG A 69 -8.99 17.91 -15.28
N HIS A 70 -9.10 16.75 -14.62
CA HIS A 70 -9.90 15.60 -15.07
C HIS A 70 -9.35 14.77 -16.24
N VAL A 71 -8.11 14.98 -16.69
CA VAL A 71 -7.49 14.09 -17.71
C VAL A 71 -7.51 12.61 -17.30
N ALA A 72 -7.36 12.34 -16.00
CA ALA A 72 -7.39 11.00 -15.44
C ALA A 72 -8.70 10.25 -15.75
N ASP A 73 -9.82 10.96 -15.93
CA ASP A 73 -11.10 10.34 -16.28
C ASP A 73 -11.10 9.72 -17.69
N ALA A 74 -10.29 10.23 -18.61
CA ALA A 74 -10.06 9.61 -19.91
C ALA A 74 -8.94 8.58 -19.82
N ALA A 75 -7.84 8.93 -19.13
CA ALA A 75 -6.62 8.13 -19.14
C ALA A 75 -6.77 6.75 -18.50
N VAL A 76 -7.59 6.60 -17.46
CA VAL A 76 -7.87 5.27 -16.87
C VAL A 76 -8.54 4.31 -17.86
N LEU A 77 -9.35 4.83 -18.79
CA LEU A 77 -10.05 4.02 -19.80
C LEU A 77 -9.06 3.48 -20.84
N VAL A 78 -8.12 4.32 -21.26
CA VAL A 78 -7.04 3.94 -22.19
C VAL A 78 -6.09 2.96 -21.51
N LYS A 79 -5.63 3.27 -20.28
CA LYS A 79 -4.76 2.40 -19.48
C LYS A 79 -5.37 1.01 -19.28
N ALA A 80 -6.67 0.93 -19.00
CA ALA A 80 -7.34 -0.35 -18.80
C ALA A 80 -7.26 -1.27 -20.03
N VAL A 81 -7.35 -0.71 -21.23
CA VAL A 81 -7.25 -1.47 -22.48
C VAL A 81 -5.78 -1.77 -22.82
N ASP A 82 -4.88 -0.81 -22.61
CA ASP A 82 -3.43 -1.01 -22.76
C ASP A 82 -2.94 -2.18 -21.91
N PHE A 83 -3.27 -2.20 -20.62
CA PHE A 83 -2.84 -3.26 -19.72
C PHE A 83 -3.46 -4.61 -20.10
N ALA A 84 -4.73 -4.63 -20.52
CA ALA A 84 -5.35 -5.86 -20.99
C ALA A 84 -4.65 -6.43 -22.23
N LEU A 85 -4.20 -5.58 -23.16
CA LEU A 85 -3.42 -5.99 -24.34
C LEU A 85 -2.03 -6.49 -23.94
N LYS A 86 -1.29 -5.72 -23.13
CA LYS A 86 0.08 -6.04 -22.67
C LYS A 86 0.14 -7.36 -21.91
N HIS A 87 -0.88 -7.65 -21.11
CA HIS A 87 -0.87 -8.79 -20.20
C HIS A 87 -1.75 -9.97 -20.65
N GLY A 88 -2.42 -9.85 -21.81
CA GLY A 88 -3.32 -10.88 -22.31
C GLY A 88 -4.52 -11.12 -21.39
N GLU A 89 -5.10 -10.06 -20.82
CA GLU A 89 -6.13 -10.16 -19.77
C GLU A 89 -7.56 -10.18 -20.35
N PHE A 90 -7.74 -10.80 -21.50
CA PHE A 90 -9.06 -11.09 -22.06
C PHE A 90 -9.37 -12.54 -21.76
N TYR A 91 -10.27 -12.82 -20.83
CA TYR A 91 -10.58 -14.18 -20.39
C TYR A 91 -11.72 -14.83 -21.16
N SER A 92 -12.40 -14.08 -22.03
CA SER A 92 -13.36 -14.61 -23.00
C SER A 92 -13.50 -13.71 -24.24
N GLU A 93 -13.84 -14.29 -25.40
CA GLU A 93 -14.08 -13.51 -26.63
C GLU A 93 -15.22 -12.46 -26.48
N LYS A 94 -16.10 -12.67 -25.48
CA LYS A 94 -17.19 -11.73 -25.15
C LYS A 94 -16.68 -10.41 -24.57
N GLU A 95 -15.42 -10.35 -24.16
CA GLU A 95 -14.76 -9.13 -23.63
C GLU A 95 -14.09 -8.32 -24.74
N PHE A 96 -13.95 -8.83 -25.96
CA PHE A 96 -13.38 -8.06 -27.07
C PHE A 96 -14.15 -6.77 -27.38
N PRO A 97 -15.50 -6.77 -27.43
CA PRO A 97 -16.25 -5.52 -27.59
C PRO A 97 -16.04 -4.53 -26.45
N LEU A 98 -15.77 -5.01 -25.24
CA LEU A 98 -15.57 -4.13 -24.08
C LEU A 98 -14.35 -3.22 -24.24
N ALA A 99 -13.24 -3.72 -24.78
CA ALA A 99 -12.08 -2.88 -25.05
C ALA A 99 -12.41 -1.75 -26.04
N LYS A 100 -13.20 -2.06 -27.08
CA LYS A 100 -13.70 -1.05 -28.01
C LYS A 100 -14.59 -0.03 -27.29
N ASP A 101 -15.54 -0.49 -26.49
CA ASP A 101 -16.48 0.39 -25.76
C ASP A 101 -15.76 1.34 -24.78
N LEU A 102 -14.69 0.88 -24.11
CA LEU A 102 -13.90 1.74 -23.23
C LEU A 102 -13.08 2.76 -24.01
N LEU A 103 -12.50 2.39 -25.14
CA LEU A 103 -11.79 3.33 -26.01
C LEU A 103 -12.73 4.34 -26.68
N ASP A 104 -13.96 3.94 -27.02
CA ASP A 104 -14.99 4.84 -27.55
C ASP A 104 -15.41 5.86 -26.48
N LEU A 105 -15.53 5.43 -25.21
CA LEU A 105 -15.78 6.34 -24.09
C LEU A 105 -14.57 7.24 -23.82
N ALA A 106 -13.34 6.73 -23.93
CA ALA A 106 -12.13 7.52 -23.79
C ALA A 106 -12.08 8.65 -24.81
N ASP A 107 -12.35 8.35 -26.08
CA ASP A 107 -12.37 9.34 -27.16
C ASP A 107 -13.37 10.48 -26.88
N GLN A 108 -14.58 10.14 -26.43
CA GLN A 108 -15.59 11.13 -26.02
C GLN A 108 -15.09 12.04 -24.90
N ARG A 109 -14.38 11.49 -23.90
CA ARG A 109 -13.82 12.26 -22.79
C ARG A 109 -12.66 13.15 -23.23
N ILE A 110 -11.76 12.64 -24.07
CA ILE A 110 -10.64 13.42 -24.61
C ILE A 110 -11.19 14.57 -25.47
N GLN A 111 -12.18 14.31 -26.34
CA GLN A 111 -12.81 15.36 -27.14
C GLN A 111 -13.46 16.45 -26.26
N ALA A 112 -14.18 16.08 -25.21
CA ALA A 112 -14.78 17.06 -24.29
C ALA A 112 -13.71 17.90 -23.56
N LEU A 113 -12.58 17.29 -23.20
CA LEU A 113 -11.42 18.00 -22.63
C LEU A 113 -10.79 18.95 -23.64
N ASP A 114 -10.69 18.56 -24.92
CA ASP A 114 -10.15 19.37 -26.02
C ASP A 114 -11.00 20.61 -26.29
N GLU A 115 -12.32 20.44 -26.33
CA GLU A 115 -13.28 21.52 -26.56
C GLU A 115 -13.34 22.52 -25.37
N GLY A 116 -12.85 22.14 -24.19
CA GLY A 116 -12.83 23.00 -23.00
C GLY A 116 -14.23 23.31 -22.43
N GLY A 117 -15.22 22.49 -22.78
CA GLY A 117 -16.62 22.65 -22.43
C GLY A 117 -17.04 21.95 -21.15
N ALA A 118 -18.36 21.71 -21.02
CA ALA A 118 -18.91 20.93 -19.91
C ALA A 118 -18.44 19.47 -20.01
N LEU A 119 -18.03 18.90 -18.88
CA LEU A 119 -17.61 17.50 -18.77
C LEU A 119 -18.79 16.64 -18.29
N PRO A 120 -19.48 15.88 -19.18
CA PRO A 120 -20.79 15.29 -18.86
C PRO A 120 -20.76 14.33 -17.67
N TRP A 121 -19.64 13.61 -17.50
CA TRP A 121 -19.45 12.62 -16.42
C TRP A 121 -19.35 13.24 -15.02
N LEU A 122 -19.15 14.56 -14.89
CA LEU A 122 -19.19 15.24 -13.58
C LEU A 122 -20.61 15.45 -13.08
N THR A 123 -21.57 15.59 -14.01
CA THR A 123 -22.99 15.81 -13.71
C THR A 123 -23.84 14.55 -13.80
N GLU A 124 -23.26 13.48 -14.34
CA GLU A 124 -23.92 12.19 -14.54
C GLU A 124 -24.42 11.61 -13.21
N ARG A 125 -25.59 10.98 -13.26
CA ARG A 125 -26.24 10.28 -12.13
C ARG A 125 -26.27 8.78 -12.42
N GLY A 126 -26.53 7.99 -11.38
CA GLY A 126 -26.48 6.55 -11.47
C GLY A 126 -25.04 6.04 -11.38
N LEU A 127 -24.63 5.21 -12.33
CA LEU A 127 -23.37 4.47 -12.30
C LEU A 127 -22.31 5.15 -13.16
N VAL A 128 -21.33 5.78 -12.51
CA VAL A 128 -20.30 6.59 -13.18
C VAL A 128 -18.93 5.99 -12.91
N VAL A 129 -18.07 5.90 -13.93
CA VAL A 129 -16.65 5.58 -13.73
C VAL A 129 -15.80 6.82 -13.89
N ARG A 130 -14.80 6.95 -13.04
CA ARG A 130 -13.91 8.10 -12.94
C ARG A 130 -12.47 7.63 -12.75
N GLY A 131 -11.53 8.55 -12.82
CA GLY A 131 -10.12 8.28 -12.60
C GLY A 131 -9.44 9.41 -11.83
N TYR A 132 -8.34 9.06 -11.18
CA TYR A 132 -7.40 10.03 -10.59
C TYR A 132 -5.97 9.60 -10.92
N GLN A 133 -5.01 10.52 -10.77
CA GLN A 133 -3.59 10.19 -10.87
C GLN A 133 -3.07 9.93 -9.45
N SER A 134 -2.48 8.75 -9.23
CA SER A 134 -1.96 8.39 -7.92
C SER A 134 -0.65 9.10 -7.63
N SER A 135 -0.52 9.60 -6.41
CA SER A 135 0.70 10.21 -5.87
C SER A 135 1.81 9.20 -5.56
N VAL A 136 1.50 7.89 -5.55
CA VAL A 136 2.46 6.82 -5.24
C VAL A 136 3.41 6.57 -6.41
N ASP A 137 2.88 6.48 -7.62
CA ASP A 137 3.59 5.99 -8.82
C ASP A 137 3.18 6.72 -10.11
N ASP A 138 2.53 7.88 -10.00
CA ASP A 138 2.04 8.72 -11.12
C ASP A 138 1.05 8.03 -12.07
N SER A 139 0.62 6.82 -11.76
CA SER A 139 -0.29 6.04 -12.59
C SER A 139 -1.74 6.49 -12.43
N TYR A 140 -2.51 6.44 -13.51
CA TYR A 140 -3.94 6.70 -13.45
C TYR A 140 -4.70 5.52 -12.87
N GLN A 141 -5.46 5.71 -11.78
CA GLN A 141 -6.22 4.66 -11.11
C GLN A 141 -7.74 4.89 -11.22
N PRO A 142 -8.53 3.84 -11.52
CA PRO A 142 -9.97 3.97 -11.70
C PRO A 142 -10.72 3.93 -10.36
N PHE A 143 -11.90 4.56 -10.35
CA PHE A 143 -12.92 4.32 -9.32
C PHE A 143 -14.33 4.38 -9.93
N GLY A 144 -15.29 3.76 -9.25
CA GLY A 144 -16.70 3.79 -9.60
C GLY A 144 -17.51 4.61 -8.60
N LEU A 145 -18.59 5.24 -9.06
CA LEU A 145 -19.56 5.95 -8.25
C LEU A 145 -20.97 5.44 -8.51
N GLU A 146 -21.76 5.38 -7.44
CA GLU A 146 -23.22 5.30 -7.51
C GLU A 146 -23.81 6.57 -6.92
N ILE A 147 -24.41 7.40 -7.77
CA ILE A 147 -24.99 8.69 -7.40
C ILE A 147 -26.50 8.61 -7.56
N PRO A 148 -27.29 8.57 -6.47
CA PRO A 148 -28.74 8.48 -6.58
C PRO A 148 -29.33 9.69 -7.33
N GLU A 149 -30.30 9.41 -8.21
CA GLU A 149 -30.96 10.44 -9.03
C GLU A 149 -31.57 11.58 -8.19
N ALA A 150 -32.14 11.22 -7.05
CA ALA A 150 -32.81 12.15 -6.14
C ALA A 150 -31.87 12.78 -5.10
N LEU A 151 -30.57 12.47 -5.11
CA LEU A 151 -29.63 13.00 -4.13
C LEU A 151 -29.32 14.47 -4.45
N ASP A 152 -29.70 15.34 -3.51
CA ASP A 152 -29.44 16.78 -3.57
C ASP A 152 -27.97 17.09 -3.30
N LEU A 153 -27.23 17.39 -4.36
CA LEU A 153 -25.81 17.76 -4.33
C LEU A 153 -25.58 19.27 -4.19
N THR A 154 -26.60 20.05 -3.80
CA THR A 154 -26.40 21.48 -3.47
C THR A 154 -25.97 21.68 -2.01
N ARG A 155 -25.96 20.59 -1.23
CA ARG A 155 -25.60 20.57 0.20
C ARG A 155 -24.65 19.40 0.49
N PRO A 156 -23.93 19.44 1.63
CA PRO A 156 -23.08 18.33 2.03
C PRO A 156 -23.85 17.01 2.16
N VAL A 157 -23.35 15.94 1.53
CA VAL A 157 -23.94 14.60 1.51
C VAL A 157 -23.01 13.55 2.11
N PRO A 158 -23.54 12.45 2.68
CA PRO A 158 -22.74 11.33 3.12
C PRO A 158 -22.04 10.58 1.97
N LEU A 159 -20.96 9.87 2.33
CA LEU A 159 -20.24 8.96 1.44
C LEU A 159 -20.21 7.56 2.05
N LEU A 160 -20.53 6.55 1.24
CA LEU A 160 -20.27 5.14 1.54
C LEU A 160 -19.08 4.68 0.70
N ILE A 161 -17.98 4.28 1.33
CA ILE A 161 -16.90 3.57 0.68
C ILE A 161 -17.25 2.08 0.69
N TRP A 162 -17.37 1.47 -0.49
CA TRP A 162 -17.62 0.05 -0.64
C TRP A 162 -16.39 -0.69 -1.20
N LEU A 163 -15.73 -1.45 -0.34
CA LEU A 163 -14.61 -2.29 -0.69
C LEU A 163 -15.11 -3.62 -1.29
N HIS A 164 -14.72 -3.89 -2.53
CA HIS A 164 -15.11 -5.11 -3.25
C HIS A 164 -14.38 -6.38 -2.77
N GLY A 165 -14.97 -7.53 -3.10
CA GLY A 165 -14.40 -8.85 -2.84
C GLY A 165 -13.25 -9.20 -3.76
N ARG A 166 -12.60 -10.34 -3.50
CA ARG A 166 -11.49 -10.85 -4.31
C ARG A 166 -12.00 -11.22 -5.70
N GLY A 167 -11.32 -10.76 -6.74
CA GLY A 167 -11.58 -11.15 -8.12
C GLY A 167 -10.28 -11.17 -8.90
N ASP A 168 -9.65 -12.34 -9.00
CA ASP A 168 -8.31 -12.53 -9.60
C ASP A 168 -8.24 -12.08 -11.07
N LYS A 169 -9.40 -12.07 -11.74
CA LYS A 169 -9.59 -11.64 -13.13
C LYS A 169 -10.20 -10.25 -13.25
N THR A 170 -10.50 -9.58 -12.14
CA THR A 170 -11.16 -8.26 -12.13
C THR A 170 -10.11 -7.16 -12.31
N THR A 171 -9.43 -7.17 -13.45
CA THR A 171 -8.46 -6.13 -13.83
C THR A 171 -9.16 -4.78 -14.09
N ASP A 172 -8.42 -3.71 -14.36
CA ASP A 172 -8.98 -2.36 -14.62
C ASP A 172 -10.12 -2.40 -15.65
N LEU A 173 -9.94 -3.14 -16.74
CA LEU A 173 -10.93 -3.36 -17.81
C LEU A 173 -12.25 -3.91 -17.25
N HIS A 174 -12.15 -4.93 -16.40
CA HIS A 174 -13.30 -5.63 -15.83
C HIS A 174 -13.96 -4.82 -14.72
N PHE A 175 -13.17 -4.16 -13.88
CA PHE A 175 -13.64 -3.29 -12.81
C PHE A 175 -14.49 -2.14 -13.38
N LEU A 176 -13.94 -1.41 -14.36
CA LEU A 176 -14.66 -0.32 -15.02
C LEU A 176 -15.98 -0.80 -15.65
N ASN A 177 -15.97 -1.96 -16.30
CA ASN A 177 -17.18 -2.57 -16.86
C ASN A 177 -18.22 -2.95 -15.79
N GLN A 178 -17.78 -3.50 -14.65
CA GLN A 178 -18.67 -3.85 -13.55
C GLN A 178 -19.34 -2.60 -12.96
N CYS A 179 -18.54 -1.56 -12.66
CA CYS A 179 -19.03 -0.30 -12.11
C CYS A 179 -20.03 0.40 -13.02
N ARG A 180 -19.90 0.30 -14.35
CA ARG A 180 -20.86 0.89 -15.32
C ARG A 180 -22.16 0.12 -15.48
N LYS A 181 -22.23 -1.14 -15.02
CA LYS A 181 -23.37 -2.03 -15.31
C LYS A 181 -24.28 -2.27 -14.12
N LYS A 182 -23.72 -2.41 -12.92
CA LYS A 182 -24.51 -2.68 -11.71
C LYS A 182 -23.74 -2.35 -10.45
N SER A 183 -24.49 -1.96 -9.42
CA SER A 183 -24.00 -1.89 -8.05
C SER A 183 -23.43 -3.24 -7.59
N GLN A 184 -22.23 -3.22 -7.01
CA GLN A 184 -21.68 -4.36 -6.26
C GLN A 184 -21.88 -4.20 -4.74
N ALA A 185 -22.41 -3.07 -4.28
CA ALA A 185 -22.59 -2.78 -2.88
C ALA A 185 -23.62 -3.71 -2.25
N PHE A 186 -23.23 -4.36 -1.15
CA PHE A 186 -24.05 -5.31 -0.41
C PHE A 186 -24.70 -6.38 -1.30
N GLY A 187 -23.94 -6.97 -2.23
CA GLY A 187 -24.45 -7.99 -3.15
C GLY A 187 -25.47 -7.46 -4.18
N GLY A 188 -25.53 -6.13 -4.37
CA GLY A 188 -26.48 -5.46 -5.26
C GLY A 188 -27.84 -5.13 -4.60
N PHE A 189 -28.03 -5.47 -3.33
CA PHE A 189 -29.25 -5.13 -2.57
C PHE A 189 -29.29 -3.67 -2.10
N TYR A 190 -28.19 -2.92 -2.28
CA TYR A 190 -28.11 -1.51 -1.90
C TYR A 190 -28.52 -0.53 -3.00
N LYS A 191 -28.82 -1.02 -4.21
CA LYS A 191 -29.09 -0.21 -5.42
C LYS A 191 -30.17 0.87 -5.30
N ASP A 192 -31.12 0.72 -4.38
CA ASP A 192 -32.23 1.66 -4.18
C ASP A 192 -31.98 2.69 -3.05
N GLN A 193 -30.74 2.76 -2.53
CA GLN A 193 -30.33 3.79 -1.58
C GLN A 193 -30.41 5.20 -2.17
N ARG A 194 -30.73 6.18 -1.32
CA ARG A 194 -30.89 7.59 -1.69
C ARG A 194 -30.15 8.53 -0.74
N GLU A 195 -29.43 7.97 0.22
CA GLU A 195 -28.89 8.68 1.36
C GLU A 195 -27.45 9.17 1.14
N ALA A 196 -26.68 8.50 0.30
CA ALA A 196 -25.25 8.75 0.12
C ALA A 196 -24.80 8.64 -1.34
N ILE A 197 -23.62 9.16 -1.65
CA ILE A 197 -22.85 8.67 -2.81
C ILE A 197 -22.18 7.36 -2.38
N VAL A 198 -22.17 6.34 -3.24
CA VAL A 198 -21.34 5.13 -3.02
C VAL A 198 -20.08 5.24 -3.87
N LEU A 199 -18.92 5.16 -3.24
CA LEU A 199 -17.62 5.06 -3.87
C LEU A 199 -17.15 3.61 -3.90
N HIS A 200 -16.81 3.12 -5.09
CA HIS A 200 -16.10 1.86 -5.31
C HIS A 200 -14.65 2.20 -5.67
N PRO A 201 -13.70 2.16 -4.72
CA PRO A 201 -12.27 2.22 -5.06
C PRO A 201 -11.84 0.92 -5.75
N PHE A 202 -10.73 0.98 -6.50
CA PHE A 202 -10.17 -0.19 -7.18
C PHE A 202 -9.19 -0.97 -6.30
N GLY A 203 -8.59 -0.32 -5.31
CA GLY A 203 -7.75 -0.95 -4.29
C GLY A 203 -6.47 -1.58 -4.84
N ARG A 204 -5.96 -1.09 -5.98
CA ARG A 204 -4.85 -1.68 -6.74
C ARG A 204 -5.08 -3.19 -7.01
N HIS A 205 -6.26 -3.51 -7.53
CA HIS A 205 -6.68 -4.86 -7.92
C HIS A 205 -6.82 -5.87 -6.76
N CYS A 206 -5.79 -6.69 -6.51
CA CYS A 206 -5.93 -7.90 -5.69
C CYS A 206 -4.79 -8.04 -4.67
N VAL A 207 -4.60 -6.96 -3.90
CA VAL A 207 -3.61 -6.89 -2.80
C VAL A 207 -4.27 -6.86 -1.41
N GLY A 208 -5.54 -7.25 -1.33
CA GLY A 208 -6.26 -7.30 -0.05
C GLY A 208 -6.44 -5.96 0.62
N TRP A 209 -6.42 -4.85 -0.15
CA TRP A 209 -6.45 -3.47 0.35
C TRP A 209 -5.21 -3.04 1.16
N LYS A 210 -4.10 -3.79 1.07
CA LYS A 210 -2.82 -3.51 1.74
C LYS A 210 -1.90 -2.67 0.86
N HIS A 211 -0.84 -2.12 1.46
CA HIS A 211 0.21 -1.36 0.77
C HIS A 211 -0.37 -0.17 -0.03
N ALA A 212 -0.02 -0.03 -1.32
CA ALA A 212 -0.63 0.96 -2.19
C ALA A 212 -2.17 0.81 -2.32
N GLY A 213 -2.73 -0.35 -2.02
CA GLY A 213 -4.17 -0.61 -2.03
C GLY A 213 -4.97 0.14 -0.96
N GLU A 214 -4.38 0.45 0.20
CA GLU A 214 -5.04 1.32 1.19
C GLU A 214 -4.92 2.80 0.81
N ILE A 215 -3.80 3.18 0.18
CA ILE A 215 -3.60 4.55 -0.31
C ILE A 215 -4.62 4.86 -1.41
N ASP A 216 -4.87 3.92 -2.32
CA ASP A 216 -5.88 4.01 -3.39
C ASP A 216 -7.27 4.39 -2.85
N VAL A 217 -7.67 3.85 -1.69
CA VAL A 217 -8.95 4.18 -1.05
C VAL A 217 -9.01 5.66 -0.71
N PHE A 218 -7.97 6.22 -0.09
CA PHE A 218 -7.96 7.61 0.32
C PHE A 218 -7.76 8.58 -0.84
N GLU A 219 -6.99 8.20 -1.86
CA GLU A 219 -6.86 8.99 -3.09
C GLU A 219 -8.19 9.04 -3.86
N ALA A 220 -8.92 7.94 -3.93
CA ALA A 220 -10.26 7.92 -4.51
C ALA A 220 -11.25 8.77 -3.69
N VAL A 221 -11.22 8.70 -2.35
CA VAL A 221 -12.03 9.59 -1.49
C VAL A 221 -11.69 11.04 -1.74
N ALA A 222 -10.40 11.40 -1.81
CA ALA A 222 -9.97 12.77 -2.09
C ALA A 222 -10.46 13.27 -3.46
N ALA A 223 -10.38 12.41 -4.50
CA ALA A 223 -10.89 12.73 -5.84
C ALA A 223 -12.41 12.98 -5.81
N VAL A 224 -13.17 12.20 -5.05
CA VAL A 224 -14.63 12.42 -4.88
C VAL A 224 -14.90 13.72 -4.12
N MET A 225 -14.20 13.97 -3.02
CA MET A 225 -14.39 15.19 -2.22
C MET A 225 -14.04 16.47 -2.99
N ALA A 226 -13.16 16.39 -3.99
CA ALA A 226 -12.81 17.53 -4.84
C ALA A 226 -13.93 17.94 -5.82
N ASP A 227 -14.82 17.02 -6.17
CA ASP A 227 -15.86 17.20 -7.20
C ASP A 227 -17.29 17.17 -6.64
N TYR A 228 -17.49 16.60 -5.45
CA TYR A 228 -18.80 16.45 -4.81
C TYR A 228 -18.77 17.01 -3.39
N PRO A 229 -19.87 17.61 -2.90
CA PRO A 229 -19.93 18.17 -1.55
C PRO A 229 -20.08 17.04 -0.52
N ILE A 230 -19.02 16.27 -0.30
CA ILE A 230 -19.02 15.22 0.72
C ILE A 230 -18.86 15.86 2.08
N ASP A 231 -19.66 15.43 3.04
CA ASP A 231 -19.48 15.75 4.45
C ASP A 231 -18.42 14.82 5.06
N PRO A 232 -17.25 15.32 5.49
CA PRO A 232 -16.16 14.50 6.03
C PRO A 232 -16.54 13.80 7.34
N ASP A 233 -17.56 14.28 8.05
CA ASP A 233 -18.05 13.64 9.27
C ASP A 233 -19.08 12.55 9.00
N ARG A 234 -19.49 12.35 7.74
CA ARG A 234 -20.47 11.33 7.33
C ARG A 234 -19.92 10.36 6.28
N ILE A 235 -18.63 10.05 6.37
CA ILE A 235 -17.98 9.01 5.56
C ILE A 235 -18.07 7.68 6.31
N MET A 236 -18.54 6.62 5.66
CA MET A 236 -18.56 5.26 6.19
C MET A 236 -17.69 4.33 5.35
N LEU A 237 -17.07 3.35 6.02
CA LEU A 237 -16.32 2.28 5.37
C LEU A 237 -17.10 0.98 5.46
N ALA A 238 -17.31 0.31 4.34
CA ALA A 238 -17.99 -0.98 4.27
C ALA A 238 -17.30 -1.91 3.27
N GLY A 239 -17.37 -3.22 3.49
CA GLY A 239 -16.90 -4.18 2.49
C GLY A 239 -17.35 -5.62 2.74
N PHE A 240 -17.08 -6.49 1.78
CA PHE A 240 -17.40 -7.92 1.85
C PHE A 240 -16.27 -8.82 1.35
N SER A 241 -16.04 -9.98 1.98
CA SER A 241 -14.97 -10.92 1.61
C SER A 241 -13.60 -10.27 1.73
N MET A 242 -12.80 -10.21 0.66
CA MET A 242 -11.59 -9.37 0.62
C MET A 242 -11.84 -7.92 1.06
N GLY A 243 -12.97 -7.34 0.65
CA GLY A 243 -13.39 -6.01 1.08
C GLY A 243 -13.78 -5.95 2.55
N GLY A 244 -14.29 -7.04 3.12
CA GLY A 244 -14.53 -7.16 4.55
C GLY A 244 -13.21 -7.17 5.33
N ALA A 245 -12.18 -7.82 4.78
CA ALA A 245 -10.83 -7.77 5.34
C ALA A 245 -10.21 -6.38 5.24
N GLY A 246 -10.45 -5.68 4.13
CA GLY A 246 -10.16 -4.25 3.97
C GLY A 246 -10.82 -3.40 5.05
N ALA A 247 -12.13 -3.59 5.27
CA ALA A 247 -12.90 -2.84 6.25
C ALA A 247 -12.40 -3.07 7.68
N TRP A 248 -11.94 -4.29 7.99
CA TRP A 248 -11.28 -4.59 9.26
C TRP A 248 -9.99 -3.77 9.45
N HIS A 249 -8.98 -3.92 8.60
CA HIS A 249 -7.70 -3.27 8.88
C HIS A 249 -7.70 -1.76 8.57
N ILE A 250 -8.30 -1.30 7.46
CA ILE A 250 -8.41 0.13 7.17
C ILE A 250 -9.26 0.83 8.23
N GLY A 251 -10.36 0.19 8.67
CA GLY A 251 -11.21 0.72 9.73
C GLY A 251 -10.51 0.83 11.08
N ALA A 252 -9.55 -0.05 11.38
CA ALA A 252 -8.73 0.01 12.58
C ALA A 252 -7.58 1.01 12.45
N HIS A 253 -6.87 1.02 11.32
CA HIS A 253 -5.70 1.86 11.05
C HIS A 253 -6.07 3.35 10.92
N TYR A 254 -7.17 3.63 10.23
CA TYR A 254 -7.61 4.96 9.84
C TYR A 254 -8.95 5.34 10.47
N ARG A 255 -9.21 4.82 11.69
CA ARG A 255 -10.49 4.97 12.37
C ARG A 255 -10.99 6.41 12.43
N ALA A 256 -10.09 7.39 12.49
CA ALA A 256 -10.44 8.80 12.51
C ALA A 256 -11.32 9.21 11.33
N HIS A 257 -11.20 8.58 10.16
CA HIS A 257 -11.87 9.00 8.92
C HIS A 257 -13.34 8.57 8.80
N PHE A 258 -13.84 7.69 9.68
CA PHE A 258 -15.14 7.04 9.46
C PHE A 258 -16.13 7.32 10.60
N CYS A 259 -17.38 7.66 10.29
CA CYS A 259 -18.46 7.69 11.28
C CYS A 259 -18.97 6.30 11.64
N GLY A 260 -18.67 5.28 10.83
CA GLY A 260 -18.85 3.88 11.17
C GLY A 260 -18.16 2.94 10.20
N VAL A 261 -17.86 1.72 10.67
CA VAL A 261 -17.18 0.67 9.91
C VAL A 261 -18.04 -0.60 9.86
N HIS A 262 -18.26 -1.12 8.64
CA HIS A 262 -18.97 -2.37 8.39
C HIS A 262 -18.04 -3.42 7.77
N ALA A 263 -17.80 -4.51 8.48
CA ALA A 263 -16.94 -5.60 8.01
C ALA A 263 -17.75 -6.88 7.75
N GLY A 264 -17.99 -7.19 6.47
CA GLY A 264 -18.73 -8.37 6.05
C GLY A 264 -17.84 -9.55 5.67
N ALA A 265 -17.91 -10.63 6.43
CA ALA A 265 -17.35 -11.96 6.11
C ALA A 265 -15.99 -11.91 5.41
N GLY A 266 -15.00 -11.24 6.02
CA GLY A 266 -13.62 -11.13 5.54
C GLY A 266 -12.63 -11.47 6.63
N PHE A 267 -11.40 -11.85 6.27
CA PHE A 267 -10.33 -12.17 7.22
C PHE A 267 -9.87 -10.95 8.03
N ALA A 268 -9.35 -11.16 9.24
CA ALA A 268 -8.89 -10.10 10.14
C ALA A 268 -7.48 -10.37 10.69
N GLU A 269 -6.99 -11.60 10.54
CA GLU A 269 -5.64 -12.00 10.95
C GLU A 269 -5.13 -13.11 10.03
N THR A 270 -3.82 -13.37 10.09
CA THR A 270 -3.14 -14.24 9.12
C THR A 270 -3.12 -15.69 9.57
N LYS A 271 -2.98 -15.96 10.87
CA LYS A 271 -2.62 -17.29 11.40
C LYS A 271 -3.80 -18.27 11.45
N GLU A 272 -4.87 -17.92 12.15
CA GLU A 272 -6.07 -18.76 12.31
C GLU A 272 -6.83 -18.88 10.99
N TYR A 273 -6.90 -17.80 10.20
CA TYR A 273 -7.50 -17.79 8.87
C TYR A 273 -6.85 -18.82 7.92
N ASN A 274 -5.51 -18.90 7.93
CA ASN A 274 -4.77 -19.89 7.16
C ASN A 274 -4.67 -21.26 7.84
N LYS A 275 -5.20 -21.41 9.06
CA LYS A 275 -5.12 -22.63 9.87
C LYS A 275 -3.69 -23.13 10.03
N LEU A 276 -2.76 -22.21 10.25
CA LEU A 276 -1.35 -22.55 10.39
C LEU A 276 -1.10 -23.29 11.71
N THR A 277 -0.30 -24.34 11.63
CA THR A 277 0.22 -25.11 12.77
C THR A 277 1.70 -24.76 13.00
N PRO A 278 2.26 -24.95 14.20
CA PRO A 278 3.63 -24.53 14.51
C PRO A 278 4.71 -25.04 13.56
N ASP A 279 4.56 -26.25 13.00
CA ASP A 279 5.44 -26.84 11.99
C ASP A 279 5.40 -26.13 10.63
N ARG A 280 4.40 -25.27 10.39
CA ARG A 280 4.19 -24.51 9.15
C ARG A 280 4.34 -23.01 9.34
N PHE A 281 4.77 -22.55 10.52
CA PHE A 281 5.01 -21.13 10.72
C PHE A 281 6.21 -20.70 9.86
N PRO A 282 6.13 -19.53 9.20
CA PRO A 282 7.31 -18.93 8.62
C PRO A 282 8.26 -18.47 9.74
N PRO A 283 9.48 -18.03 9.41
CA PRO A 283 10.40 -17.46 10.38
C PRO A 283 9.75 -16.36 11.25
N ASP A 284 10.23 -16.20 12.49
CA ASP A 284 9.63 -15.30 13.49
C ASP A 284 9.55 -13.84 13.03
N TYR A 285 10.47 -13.38 12.18
CA TYR A 285 10.41 -12.03 11.62
C TYR A 285 9.20 -11.84 10.69
N GLU A 286 8.83 -12.84 9.88
CA GLU A 286 7.63 -12.78 9.05
C GLU A 286 6.36 -12.80 9.89
N GLN A 287 6.32 -13.63 10.94
CA GLN A 287 5.21 -13.64 11.89
C GLN A 287 5.05 -12.28 12.58
N THR A 288 6.17 -11.60 12.87
CA THR A 288 6.19 -10.25 13.42
C THR A 288 5.59 -9.24 12.42
N LEU A 289 5.91 -9.36 11.14
CA LEU A 289 5.39 -8.49 10.07
C LEU A 289 3.89 -8.66 9.80
N TRP A 290 3.27 -9.78 10.21
CA TRP A 290 1.81 -9.89 10.18
C TRP A 290 1.12 -8.82 11.02
N LYS A 291 1.77 -8.33 12.08
CA LYS A 291 1.24 -7.27 12.96
C LYS A 291 1.00 -5.95 12.23
N VAL A 292 1.55 -5.76 11.03
CA VAL A 292 1.20 -4.59 10.20
C VAL A 292 -0.31 -4.58 9.94
N TYR A 293 -0.93 -5.73 9.64
CA TYR A 293 -2.32 -5.82 9.19
C TYR A 293 -3.23 -6.71 10.05
N ASP A 294 -2.67 -7.55 10.93
CA ASP A 294 -3.46 -8.42 11.81
C ASP A 294 -4.18 -7.56 12.86
N VAL A 295 -5.49 -7.44 12.70
CA VAL A 295 -6.39 -6.52 13.41
C VAL A 295 -6.49 -6.74 14.92
N PRO A 296 -6.27 -7.94 15.49
CA PRO A 296 -6.15 -8.10 16.94
C PRO A 296 -5.09 -7.18 17.60
N ASN A 297 -4.10 -6.70 16.84
CA ASN A 297 -3.11 -5.73 17.33
C ASN A 297 -3.63 -4.27 17.39
N TYR A 298 -4.89 -4.03 17.01
CA TYR A 298 -5.52 -2.71 16.86
C TYR A 298 -6.96 -2.65 17.43
N LEU A 299 -7.37 -3.64 18.25
CA LEU A 299 -8.75 -3.77 18.75
C LEU A 299 -9.27 -2.51 19.44
N GLY A 300 -8.41 -1.85 20.23
CA GLY A 300 -8.75 -0.63 20.96
C GLY A 300 -9.29 0.47 20.05
N ASN A 301 -8.86 0.50 18.79
CA ASN A 301 -9.21 1.55 17.84
C ASN A 301 -10.70 1.52 17.51
N PHE A 302 -11.34 0.35 17.45
CA PHE A 302 -12.77 0.24 17.19
C PHE A 302 -13.66 0.78 18.32
N LEU A 303 -13.10 1.01 19.50
CA LEU A 303 -13.84 1.58 20.63
C LEU A 303 -14.09 3.08 20.47
N ASN A 304 -13.49 3.71 19.45
CA ASN A 304 -13.69 5.12 19.15
C ASN A 304 -14.88 5.40 18.22
N GLY A 305 -15.72 4.40 17.93
CA GLY A 305 -17.06 4.63 17.41
C GLY A 305 -17.73 3.38 16.81
N PRO A 306 -18.81 3.54 16.02
CA PRO A 306 -19.62 2.41 15.56
C PRO A 306 -18.85 1.38 14.71
N LEU A 307 -19.07 0.10 15.03
CA LEU A 307 -18.58 -1.07 14.31
C LEU A 307 -19.72 -2.09 14.16
N LEU A 308 -19.89 -2.64 12.96
CA LEU A 308 -20.84 -3.72 12.68
C LEU A 308 -20.15 -4.80 11.85
N ALA A 309 -20.29 -6.06 12.27
CA ALA A 309 -19.86 -7.22 11.50
C ALA A 309 -21.06 -7.91 10.83
N TYR A 310 -20.82 -8.55 9.69
CA TYR A 310 -21.81 -9.40 9.03
C TYR A 310 -21.25 -10.76 8.64
N SER A 311 -22.06 -11.81 8.75
CA SER A 311 -21.76 -13.13 8.16
C SER A 311 -23.02 -13.89 7.79
N GLY A 312 -22.93 -14.77 6.79
CA GLY A 312 -23.88 -15.87 6.65
C GLY A 312 -23.62 -16.94 7.72
N ALA A 313 -24.66 -17.54 8.30
CA ALA A 313 -24.53 -18.55 9.34
C ALA A 313 -23.75 -19.81 8.90
N LYS A 314 -23.77 -20.13 7.60
CA LYS A 314 -23.06 -21.26 6.98
C LYS A 314 -21.76 -20.84 6.29
N ASP A 315 -21.44 -19.56 6.31
CA ASP A 315 -20.19 -19.05 5.73
C ASP A 315 -19.00 -19.48 6.58
N LYS A 316 -17.99 -20.10 5.95
CA LYS A 316 -16.73 -20.45 6.63
C LYS A 316 -16.00 -19.22 7.16
N GLN A 317 -16.20 -18.05 6.54
CA GLN A 317 -15.60 -16.78 6.96
C GLN A 317 -16.26 -16.18 8.21
N LYS A 318 -17.39 -16.75 8.68
CA LYS A 318 -17.95 -16.40 10.00
C LYS A 318 -16.94 -16.61 11.13
N ALA A 319 -16.05 -17.58 10.99
CA ALA A 319 -14.97 -17.84 11.94
C ALA A 319 -14.11 -16.59 12.25
N THR A 320 -13.94 -15.68 11.30
CA THR A 320 -13.24 -14.42 11.56
C THR A 320 -14.06 -13.45 12.40
N ALA A 321 -15.36 -13.31 12.16
CA ALA A 321 -16.21 -12.49 13.01
C ALA A 321 -16.28 -13.07 14.43
N ASP A 322 -16.31 -14.40 14.58
CA ASP A 322 -16.28 -15.10 15.87
C ASP A 322 -14.94 -14.86 16.60
N LEU A 323 -13.82 -14.84 15.87
CA LEU A 323 -12.52 -14.42 16.40
C LEU A 323 -12.57 -12.98 16.90
N MET A 324 -13.06 -12.04 16.08
CA MET A 324 -13.13 -10.64 16.48
C MET A 324 -14.08 -10.41 17.66
N GLU A 325 -15.20 -11.14 17.74
CA GLU A 325 -16.10 -11.13 18.88
C GLU A 325 -15.39 -11.62 20.16
N ARG A 326 -14.64 -12.73 20.08
CA ARG A 326 -13.82 -13.25 21.17
C ARG A 326 -12.77 -12.24 21.64
N GLU A 327 -12.02 -11.66 20.71
CA GLU A 327 -10.95 -10.70 21.02
C GLU A 327 -11.49 -9.38 21.61
N LEU A 328 -12.61 -8.86 21.09
CA LEU A 328 -13.26 -7.67 21.65
C LEU A 328 -13.89 -7.97 23.02
N ALA A 329 -14.48 -9.15 23.21
CA ALA A 329 -15.03 -9.57 24.50
C ALA A 329 -13.94 -9.66 25.59
N ALA A 330 -12.72 -10.06 25.23
CA ALA A 330 -11.57 -10.11 26.14
C ALA A 330 -11.19 -8.73 26.71
N ILE A 331 -11.53 -7.64 26.01
CA ILE A 331 -11.35 -6.25 26.49
C ILE A 331 -12.67 -5.61 26.94
N GLY A 332 -13.71 -6.42 27.18
CA GLY A 332 -14.99 -5.98 27.75
C GLY A 332 -15.96 -5.33 26.76
N HIS A 333 -15.80 -5.59 25.45
CA HIS A 333 -16.62 -4.97 24.42
C HIS A 333 -17.32 -6.00 23.51
N PRO A 334 -18.66 -6.05 23.46
CA PRO A 334 -19.36 -6.94 22.55
C PRO A 334 -19.30 -6.43 21.11
N LEU A 335 -19.17 -7.33 20.15
CA LEU A 335 -19.29 -7.02 18.73
C LEU A 335 -20.76 -7.06 18.31
N ARG A 336 -21.25 -5.99 17.64
CA ARG A 336 -22.54 -6.09 16.94
C ARG A 336 -22.34 -6.93 15.68
N HIS A 337 -22.91 -8.13 15.67
CA HIS A 337 -22.80 -9.07 14.55
C HIS A 337 -24.17 -9.43 13.98
N VAL A 338 -24.41 -9.06 12.73
CA VAL A 338 -25.59 -9.49 11.97
C VAL A 338 -25.27 -10.84 11.33
N VAL A 339 -26.01 -11.89 11.72
CA VAL A 339 -25.82 -13.24 11.19
C VAL A 339 -27.05 -13.65 10.40
N ALA A 340 -26.92 -13.80 9.08
CA ALA A 340 -28.01 -14.25 8.22
C ALA A 340 -28.23 -15.76 8.34
N PRO A 341 -29.42 -16.24 8.79
CA PRO A 341 -29.69 -17.66 8.96
C PRO A 341 -29.56 -18.44 7.64
N GLU A 342 -29.09 -19.68 7.72
CA GLU A 342 -28.97 -20.61 6.58
C GLU A 342 -28.21 -20.09 5.35
N THR A 343 -27.47 -18.98 5.48
CA THR A 343 -26.84 -18.26 4.38
C THR A 343 -25.35 -18.58 4.31
N GLU A 344 -24.83 -18.79 3.10
CA GLU A 344 -23.40 -19.00 2.82
C GLU A 344 -22.69 -17.66 2.59
N HIS A 345 -21.72 -17.60 1.67
CA HIS A 345 -20.85 -16.43 1.42
C HIS A 345 -21.53 -15.36 0.55
N GLN A 346 -22.65 -14.80 1.03
CA GLN A 346 -23.41 -13.76 0.33
C GLN A 346 -24.27 -12.95 1.31
N TYR A 347 -24.80 -11.81 0.86
CA TYR A 347 -25.83 -11.06 1.58
C TYR A 347 -27.24 -11.62 1.35
N THR A 348 -28.17 -11.32 2.27
CA THR A 348 -29.61 -11.44 2.03
C THR A 348 -30.29 -10.07 2.06
N PRO A 349 -31.47 -9.91 1.43
CA PRO A 349 -32.22 -8.66 1.48
C PRO A 349 -32.51 -8.17 2.91
N GLU A 350 -32.85 -9.08 3.82
CA GLU A 350 -33.22 -8.77 5.20
C GLU A 350 -32.02 -8.26 5.99
N ALA A 351 -30.86 -8.92 5.85
CA ALA A 351 -29.63 -8.47 6.49
C ALA A 351 -29.21 -7.10 5.96
N VAL A 352 -29.32 -6.87 4.65
CA VAL A 352 -28.99 -5.55 4.06
C VAL A 352 -29.96 -4.47 4.51
N ALA A 353 -31.23 -4.78 4.72
CA ALA A 353 -32.19 -3.84 5.30
C ALA A 353 -31.81 -3.45 6.74
N GLU A 354 -31.41 -4.42 7.57
CA GLU A 354 -30.93 -4.13 8.93
C GLU A 354 -29.66 -3.28 8.93
N ILE A 355 -28.67 -3.67 8.11
CA ILE A 355 -27.41 -2.95 7.99
C ILE A 355 -27.66 -1.52 7.49
N ARG A 356 -28.55 -1.34 6.49
CA ARG A 356 -28.94 -0.03 5.98
C ARG A 356 -29.48 0.89 7.08
N ASN A 357 -30.34 0.37 7.97
CA ASN A 357 -30.85 1.18 9.07
C ASN A 357 -29.71 1.67 9.98
N TRP A 358 -28.76 0.79 10.29
CA TRP A 358 -27.57 1.15 11.06
C TRP A 358 -26.68 2.18 10.34
N LEU A 359 -26.46 2.03 9.02
CA LEU A 359 -25.71 3.02 8.21
C LEU A 359 -26.38 4.40 8.29
N VAL A 360 -27.70 4.44 8.08
CA VAL A 360 -28.48 5.68 8.12
C VAL A 360 -28.39 6.36 9.48
N ASP A 361 -28.42 5.60 10.58
CA ASP A 361 -28.25 6.16 11.92
C ASP A 361 -26.82 6.67 12.16
N CYS A 362 -25.79 5.97 11.67
CA CYS A 362 -24.41 6.46 11.73
C CYS A 362 -24.20 7.75 10.93
N TRP A 363 -24.84 7.89 9.77
CA TRP A 363 -24.79 9.14 9.00
C TRP A 363 -25.55 10.28 9.65
N LYS A 364 -26.66 10.03 10.35
CA LYS A 364 -27.34 11.09 11.11
C LYS A 364 -26.45 11.63 12.23
N ASP A 365 -25.75 10.74 12.92
CA ASP A 365 -24.89 11.09 14.04
C ASP A 365 -23.57 11.73 13.61
N GLY A 366 -22.99 11.24 12.51
CA GLY A 366 -21.66 11.62 12.05
C GLY A 366 -20.54 11.27 13.05
N ARG A 367 -19.32 11.71 12.76
CA ARG A 367 -18.21 11.65 13.71
C ARG A 367 -18.41 12.71 14.80
N ARG A 368 -18.13 12.36 16.06
CA ARG A 368 -18.20 13.28 17.20
C ARG A 368 -16.80 13.77 17.57
N LEU A 369 -16.29 14.72 16.79
CA LEU A 369 -14.97 15.32 16.98
C LEU A 369 -15.06 16.74 17.58
N PRO A 370 -14.07 17.18 18.39
CA PRO A 370 -13.03 16.35 18.99
C PRO A 370 -13.62 15.36 20.00
N ALA A 371 -13.05 14.16 20.08
CA ALA A 371 -13.42 13.07 20.95
C ALA A 371 -13.12 13.44 22.41
N SER A 372 -14.06 13.15 23.31
CA SER A 372 -13.85 13.29 24.75
C SER A 372 -13.03 12.14 25.35
N THR A 373 -12.94 11.01 24.65
CA THR A 373 -12.17 9.84 25.05
C THR A 373 -11.55 9.22 23.81
N ILE A 374 -10.27 8.85 23.91
CA ILE A 374 -9.53 8.13 22.87
C ILE A 374 -8.98 6.85 23.49
N ARG A 375 -9.12 5.74 22.77
CA ARG A 375 -8.45 4.47 23.04
C ARG A 375 -7.69 4.06 21.79
N TRP A 376 -6.37 4.15 21.83
CA TRP A 376 -5.54 3.88 20.67
C TRP A 376 -4.57 2.76 20.95
N GLN A 377 -4.43 1.84 19.99
CA GLN A 377 -3.56 0.68 20.03
C GLN A 377 -2.86 0.54 18.68
N THR A 378 -1.54 0.37 18.69
CA THR A 378 -0.77 0.10 17.47
C THR A 378 0.57 -0.56 17.79
N PRO A 379 1.11 -1.45 16.93
CA PRO A 379 2.47 -1.93 17.01
C PRO A 379 3.49 -1.09 16.21
N THR A 380 3.04 -0.09 15.44
CA THR A 380 3.88 0.70 14.53
C THR A 380 3.44 2.16 14.44
N LEU A 381 4.38 3.08 14.18
CA LEU A 381 4.09 4.51 14.02
C LEU A 381 3.30 4.85 12.74
N ARG A 382 3.23 3.95 11.75
CA ARG A 382 2.44 4.17 10.52
C ARG A 382 0.99 4.52 10.83
N TYR A 383 0.41 3.81 11.80
CA TYR A 383 -1.00 3.90 12.19
C TYR A 383 -1.13 4.48 13.61
N GLY A 384 -0.40 5.55 13.89
CA GLY A 384 -0.28 6.17 15.21
C GLY A 384 -1.24 7.33 15.51
N THR A 385 -2.24 7.61 14.67
CA THR A 385 -3.02 8.85 14.76
C THR A 385 -4.52 8.61 14.91
N TYR A 386 -5.15 9.30 15.86
CA TYR A 386 -6.60 9.40 15.97
C TYR A 386 -7.03 10.76 16.49
N ASP A 387 -7.88 11.45 15.71
CA ASP A 387 -8.45 12.74 16.06
C ASP A 387 -7.37 13.76 16.49
N TRP A 388 -7.35 14.17 17.77
CA TRP A 388 -6.38 15.13 18.29
C TRP A 388 -5.10 14.50 18.83
N LEU A 389 -4.95 13.17 18.81
CA LEU A 389 -3.79 12.46 19.33
C LEU A 389 -2.96 11.85 18.19
N ARG A 390 -1.65 12.04 18.23
CA ARG A 390 -0.69 11.39 17.33
C ARG A 390 0.49 10.84 18.11
N LEU A 391 0.81 9.56 17.94
CA LEU A 391 2.04 8.96 18.45
C LEU A 391 3.19 9.31 17.50
N THR A 392 4.31 9.78 18.06
CA THR A 392 5.49 10.20 17.29
C THR A 392 6.77 9.47 17.68
N GLY A 393 6.72 8.61 18.71
CA GLY A 393 7.82 7.74 19.11
C GLY A 393 7.31 6.53 19.91
N LEU A 394 7.97 5.38 19.73
CA LEU A 394 7.69 4.13 20.44
C LEU A 394 8.97 3.57 21.04
N GLU A 395 8.89 3.03 22.26
CA GLU A 395 10.06 2.38 22.90
C GLU A 395 10.52 1.15 22.10
N SER A 396 9.57 0.40 21.54
CA SER A 396 9.85 -0.71 20.63
C SER A 396 8.73 -0.84 19.60
N HIS A 397 9.08 -0.74 18.32
CA HIS A 397 8.20 -1.18 17.24
C HIS A 397 7.91 -2.69 17.39
N TRP A 398 6.77 -3.11 16.85
CA TRP A 398 6.25 -4.48 16.87
C TRP A 398 5.87 -5.04 18.25
N LYS A 399 6.01 -4.24 19.31
CA LYS A 399 5.35 -4.46 20.60
C LYS A 399 4.11 -3.59 20.68
N GLU A 400 3.15 -4.03 21.49
CA GLU A 400 1.92 -3.29 21.70
C GLU A 400 2.22 -1.91 22.30
N ALA A 401 1.81 -0.84 21.61
CA ALA A 401 1.68 0.50 22.15
C ALA A 401 0.21 0.84 22.35
N LYS A 402 -0.08 1.48 23.49
CA LYS A 402 -1.44 1.88 23.88
C LYS A 402 -1.45 3.29 24.43
N VAL A 403 -2.51 4.02 24.12
CA VAL A 403 -2.86 5.28 24.78
C VAL A 403 -4.35 5.27 25.13
N GLU A 404 -4.65 5.56 26.38
CA GLU A 404 -6.00 5.97 26.80
C GLU A 404 -5.97 7.44 27.15
N ALA A 405 -6.86 8.23 26.53
CA ALA A 405 -6.93 9.66 26.74
C ALA A 405 -8.35 10.09 27.06
N ARG A 406 -8.49 11.05 27.97
CA ARG A 406 -9.76 11.71 28.30
C ARG A 406 -9.56 13.22 28.32
N TRP A 407 -10.47 13.94 27.68
CA TRP A 407 -10.46 15.40 27.67
C TRP A 407 -11.73 15.96 28.31
N ASP A 408 -11.59 16.47 29.53
CA ASP A 408 -12.61 17.29 30.17
C ASP A 408 -12.43 18.76 29.76
N ARG A 409 -13.06 19.11 28.64
CA ARG A 409 -13.04 20.47 28.09
C ARG A 409 -13.60 21.53 29.05
N LYS A 410 -14.54 21.18 29.93
CA LYS A 410 -15.12 22.12 30.90
C LYS A 410 -14.16 22.36 32.06
N GLY A 411 -13.55 21.29 32.55
CA GLY A 411 -12.51 21.34 33.57
C GLY A 411 -11.17 21.88 33.08
N ARG A 412 -10.96 21.98 31.76
CA ARG A 412 -9.67 22.29 31.11
C ARG A 412 -8.58 21.28 31.51
N VAL A 413 -8.95 20.00 31.59
CA VAL A 413 -8.05 18.91 31.99
C VAL A 413 -8.02 17.82 30.92
N MET A 414 -6.82 17.46 30.50
CA MET A 414 -6.52 16.27 29.72
C MET A 414 -5.82 15.23 30.61
N THR A 415 -6.26 13.99 30.56
CA THR A 415 -5.63 12.87 31.26
C THR A 415 -5.29 11.76 30.27
N LEU A 416 -4.03 11.38 30.20
CA LEU A 416 -3.49 10.37 29.30
C LEU A 416 -2.70 9.32 30.11
N SER A 417 -2.86 8.06 29.74
CA SER A 417 -1.97 6.96 30.14
C SER A 417 -1.41 6.28 28.90
N THR A 418 -0.14 5.88 28.97
CA THR A 418 0.59 5.32 27.84
C THR A 418 1.32 4.03 28.20
N GLN A 419 1.50 3.17 27.20
CA GLN A 419 2.33 1.97 27.25
C GLN A 419 3.16 1.92 25.96
N ASN A 420 4.47 1.68 26.07
CA ASN A 420 5.41 1.58 24.94
C ASN A 420 5.45 2.85 24.06
N VAL A 421 5.11 4.03 24.61
CA VAL A 421 5.18 5.33 23.92
C VAL A 421 6.31 6.17 24.51
N THR A 422 7.12 6.74 23.63
CA THR A 422 8.26 7.62 23.98
C THR A 422 8.01 9.07 23.53
N ALA A 423 7.15 9.30 22.54
CA ALA A 423 6.77 10.64 22.10
C ALA A 423 5.34 10.69 21.55
N LEU A 424 4.64 11.80 21.78
CA LEU A 424 3.30 12.05 21.24
C LEU A 424 3.03 13.53 21.00
N GLU A 425 2.05 13.81 20.16
CA GLU A 425 1.51 15.11 19.86
C GLU A 425 0.01 15.17 20.19
N ILE A 426 -0.42 16.32 20.72
CA ILE A 426 -1.83 16.66 20.97
C ILE A 426 -2.14 17.87 20.10
N ALA A 427 -3.04 17.73 19.13
CA ALA A 427 -3.38 18.76 18.15
C ALA A 427 -4.87 18.72 17.79
N PRO A 428 -5.76 19.31 18.61
CA PRO A 428 -7.20 19.38 18.32
C PRO A 428 -7.57 20.35 17.18
N GLY A 429 -6.61 21.18 16.73
CA GLY A 429 -6.81 22.15 15.66
C GLY A 429 -7.65 23.36 16.08
N PRO A 430 -7.64 24.45 15.29
CA PRO A 430 -8.53 25.59 15.53
C PRO A 430 -10.00 25.17 15.53
N PRO A 431 -10.85 25.77 16.39
CA PRO A 431 -10.60 26.93 17.24
C PRO A 431 -10.10 26.60 18.66
N HIS A 432 -9.57 25.39 18.92
CA HIS A 432 -9.21 24.96 20.28
C HIS A 432 -7.87 25.56 20.75
N ASP A 433 -7.94 26.44 21.75
CA ASP A 433 -6.77 26.96 22.46
C ASP A 433 -6.51 26.19 23.76
N LEU A 434 -5.39 25.48 23.79
CA LEU A 434 -4.92 24.67 24.92
C LEU A 434 -4.23 25.50 26.01
N SER A 435 -4.07 26.82 25.83
CA SER A 435 -3.40 27.68 26.81
C SER A 435 -4.07 27.62 28.19
N GLY A 436 -3.31 27.35 29.26
CA GLY A 436 -3.88 27.19 30.60
C GLY A 436 -4.68 25.90 30.83
N GLU A 437 -4.67 24.93 29.89
CA GLU A 437 -5.10 23.57 30.20
C GLU A 437 -4.07 22.85 31.10
N THR A 438 -4.57 21.85 31.85
CA THR A 438 -3.74 20.95 32.64
C THR A 438 -3.67 19.59 31.96
N LEU A 439 -2.46 19.12 31.67
CA LEU A 439 -2.20 17.80 31.13
C LEU A 439 -1.66 16.87 32.22
N THR A 440 -2.36 15.78 32.50
CA THR A 440 -1.85 14.67 33.33
C THR A 440 -1.48 13.52 32.42
N LEU A 441 -0.18 13.20 32.30
CA LEU A 441 0.34 12.16 31.42
C LEU A 441 1.18 11.17 32.25
N ASP A 442 0.74 9.91 32.30
CA ASP A 442 1.37 8.85 33.12
C ASP A 442 1.55 9.22 34.60
N GLY A 443 0.55 9.92 35.16
CA GLY A 443 0.59 10.42 36.54
C GLY A 443 1.44 11.68 36.75
N GLN A 444 2.12 12.17 35.72
CA GLN A 444 2.83 13.45 35.76
C GLN A 444 1.92 14.60 35.31
N THR A 445 1.79 15.62 36.14
CA THR A 445 1.05 16.84 35.78
C THR A 445 1.98 17.86 35.11
N LEU A 446 1.54 18.38 33.97
CA LEU A 446 2.19 19.40 33.15
C LEU A 446 1.22 20.57 32.95
N SER A 447 1.63 21.77 33.35
CA SER A 447 0.84 22.98 33.12
C SER A 447 1.20 23.61 31.78
N ILE A 448 0.21 23.80 30.91
CA ILE A 448 0.38 24.47 29.62
C ILE A 448 0.33 25.97 29.88
N GLN A 449 1.49 26.62 29.86
CA GLN A 449 1.58 28.07 30.09
C GLN A 449 0.86 28.82 28.97
N ALA A 450 0.28 29.98 29.27
CA ALA A 450 -0.29 30.87 28.27
C ALA A 450 0.80 31.82 27.73
N PRO A 451 1.29 31.64 26.50
CA PRO A 451 2.40 32.43 25.97
C PRO A 451 1.94 33.81 25.42
N GLY A 452 0.68 34.19 25.62
CA GLY A 452 0.08 35.41 25.06
C GLY A 452 -0.50 35.24 23.65
N PHE A 453 -0.50 34.01 23.12
CA PHE A 453 -1.12 33.63 21.85
C PHE A 453 -1.73 32.21 21.97
N PRO A 454 -2.70 31.82 21.10
CA PRO A 454 -3.33 30.50 21.17
C PRO A 454 -2.34 29.34 20.99
N VAL A 455 -2.43 28.34 21.86
CA VAL A 455 -1.66 27.09 21.79
C VAL A 455 -2.53 26.03 21.11
N ASN A 456 -2.29 25.78 19.83
CA ASN A 456 -3.12 24.86 19.03
C ASN A 456 -2.57 23.43 18.98
N SER A 457 -1.34 23.21 19.47
CA SER A 457 -0.73 21.87 19.55
C SER A 457 0.31 21.79 20.67
N LEU A 458 0.56 20.57 21.12
CA LEU A 458 1.58 20.22 22.11
C LEU A 458 2.40 19.05 21.57
N SER A 459 3.71 19.07 21.79
CA SER A 459 4.61 17.95 21.50
C SER A 459 5.32 17.56 22.78
N LEU A 460 5.31 16.26 23.09
CA LEU A 460 5.87 15.71 24.32
C LEU A 460 6.80 14.54 24.00
N VAL A 461 7.91 14.50 24.74
CA VAL A 461 8.88 13.41 24.72
C VAL A 461 9.13 12.88 26.13
N ARG A 462 9.37 11.58 26.22
CA ARG A 462 9.72 10.89 27.45
C ARG A 462 11.22 10.64 27.49
N SER A 463 11.90 11.28 28.44
CA SER A 463 13.34 11.10 28.66
C SER A 463 13.62 10.75 30.12
N LYS A 464 14.42 9.71 30.35
CA LYS A 464 14.76 9.22 31.71
C LYS A 464 13.52 9.00 32.59
N GLY A 465 12.46 8.46 32.00
CA GLY A 465 11.20 8.15 32.68
C GLY A 465 10.26 9.34 32.93
N ARG A 466 10.61 10.56 32.51
CA ARG A 466 9.78 11.77 32.71
C ARG A 466 9.34 12.37 31.38
N TRP A 467 8.14 12.93 31.36
CA TRP A 467 7.60 13.65 30.21
C TRP A 467 8.01 15.12 30.23
N THR A 468 8.43 15.65 29.09
CA THR A 468 8.79 17.06 28.91
C THR A 468 8.29 17.57 27.56
N TRP A 469 8.08 18.89 27.46
CA TRP A 469 7.79 19.54 26.19
C TRP A 469 8.98 19.37 25.22
N GLY A 470 8.70 18.95 23.99
CA GLY A 470 9.72 18.75 22.97
C GLY A 470 9.27 17.74 21.90
N ALA A 471 10.03 17.68 20.81
CA ALA A 471 9.83 16.72 19.72
C ALA A 471 10.90 15.62 19.79
N PRO A 472 10.63 14.41 19.26
CA PRO A 472 11.65 13.36 19.15
C PRO A 472 12.80 13.80 18.24
N ASP A 473 13.95 13.12 18.36
CA ASP A 473 15.09 13.35 17.47
C ASP A 473 14.69 13.12 16.01
N ARG A 474 15.11 13.99 15.09
CA ARG A 474 14.85 13.82 13.65
C ARG A 474 15.56 12.59 13.08
N SER A 475 16.58 12.06 13.75
CA SER A 475 17.21 10.79 13.35
C SER A 475 16.43 9.56 13.79
N ALA A 476 15.41 9.69 14.65
CA ALA A 476 14.63 8.56 15.13
C ALA A 476 13.56 8.11 14.10
N LYS A 477 13.06 6.89 14.28
CA LYS A 477 11.83 6.43 13.61
C LYS A 477 10.69 7.37 13.95
N ARG A 478 9.94 7.76 12.93
CA ARG A 478 8.79 8.67 13.03
C ARG A 478 7.67 8.23 12.10
N PRO A 479 6.43 8.72 12.25
CA PRO A 479 5.35 8.32 11.35
C PRO A 479 5.67 8.64 9.88
N GLY A 480 5.54 7.62 9.02
CA GLY A 480 5.96 7.64 7.61
C GLY A 480 7.45 7.32 7.37
N LEU A 481 8.21 7.08 8.45
CA LEU A 481 9.64 6.76 8.47
C LEU A 481 9.95 5.78 9.63
N GLN A 482 9.42 4.57 9.56
CA GLN A 482 9.54 3.54 10.59
C GLN A 482 9.84 2.11 10.09
N GLY A 483 9.82 1.87 8.77
CA GLY A 483 9.90 0.54 8.17
C GLY A 483 8.59 -0.26 8.29
N PRO A 484 8.54 -1.51 7.79
CA PRO A 484 9.62 -2.28 7.14
C PRO A 484 9.88 -1.81 5.70
N ILE A 485 10.68 -2.55 4.92
CA ILE A 485 11.03 -2.21 3.53
C ILE A 485 9.81 -1.79 2.69
N ASP A 486 8.70 -2.52 2.78
CA ASP A 486 7.51 -2.24 1.98
C ASP A 486 6.82 -0.90 2.30
N ASP A 487 7.09 -0.27 3.45
CA ASP A 487 6.51 1.05 3.81
C ASP A 487 6.94 2.15 2.84
N ALA A 488 8.10 1.99 2.17
CA ALA A 488 8.57 2.94 1.16
C ALA A 488 7.65 3.04 -0.07
N PHE A 489 6.83 2.02 -0.33
CA PHE A 489 5.93 1.95 -1.49
C PHE A 489 4.50 2.40 -1.17
N MET A 490 4.29 3.02 -0.01
CA MET A 490 3.01 3.58 0.43
C MET A 490 2.96 5.12 0.34
N SER A 491 3.93 5.70 -0.36
CA SER A 491 4.05 7.11 -0.73
C SER A 491 4.86 7.20 -2.02
N ARG A 492 5.02 8.39 -2.60
CA ARG A 492 5.85 8.60 -3.78
C ARG A 492 7.22 7.94 -3.62
N PHE A 493 7.62 7.16 -4.61
CA PHE A 493 8.95 6.58 -4.70
C PHE A 493 9.50 6.71 -6.13
N LEU A 494 10.80 6.55 -6.28
CA LEU A 494 11.51 6.59 -7.54
C LEU A 494 12.62 5.54 -7.55
N VAL A 495 12.61 4.69 -8.58
CA VAL A 495 13.61 3.65 -8.77
C VAL A 495 14.81 4.20 -9.51
N VAL A 496 16.00 3.94 -8.98
CA VAL A 496 17.28 4.35 -9.56
C VAL A 496 18.06 3.07 -9.88
N PRO A 497 18.04 2.60 -11.14
CA PRO A 497 18.80 1.44 -11.57
C PRO A 497 20.31 1.73 -11.49
N PRO A 498 21.18 0.71 -11.53
CA PRO A 498 22.61 0.94 -11.66
C PRO A 498 22.94 1.50 -13.06
N ASP A 499 23.89 2.43 -13.14
CA ASP A 499 24.37 3.03 -14.41
C ASP A 499 25.10 2.00 -15.28
N HIS A 500 25.71 1.00 -14.64
CA HIS A 500 26.35 -0.13 -15.30
C HIS A 500 26.25 -1.39 -14.44
N ARG A 501 26.46 -2.56 -15.04
CA ARG A 501 26.35 -3.83 -14.32
C ARG A 501 27.35 -3.90 -13.15
N PRO A 502 26.93 -4.38 -11.96
CA PRO A 502 27.85 -4.74 -10.88
C PRO A 502 28.98 -5.65 -11.36
N ALA A 503 30.19 -5.48 -10.80
CA ALA A 503 31.35 -6.27 -11.22
C ALA A 503 31.24 -7.78 -10.91
N PRO A 504 30.72 -8.23 -9.73
CA PRO A 504 30.56 -9.65 -9.45
C PRO A 504 29.43 -10.27 -10.32
N PRO A 505 29.71 -11.33 -11.12
CA PRO A 505 28.73 -11.89 -12.06
C PRO A 505 27.42 -12.36 -11.42
N GLN A 506 27.49 -13.07 -10.29
CA GLN A 506 26.30 -13.55 -9.58
C GLN A 506 25.44 -12.40 -9.05
N PHE A 507 26.08 -11.33 -8.57
CA PHE A 507 25.35 -10.16 -8.08
C PHE A 507 24.70 -9.40 -9.23
N ALA A 508 25.42 -9.17 -10.34
CA ALA A 508 24.83 -8.54 -11.52
C ALA A 508 23.63 -9.32 -12.06
N ARG A 509 23.75 -10.65 -12.15
CA ARG A 509 22.67 -11.56 -12.55
C ARG A 509 21.45 -11.44 -11.63
N TRP A 510 21.67 -11.33 -10.32
CA TRP A 510 20.61 -11.17 -9.34
C TRP A 510 19.92 -9.80 -9.46
N VAL A 511 20.69 -8.71 -9.60
CA VAL A 511 20.14 -7.35 -9.77
C VAL A 511 19.29 -7.25 -11.03
N ASP A 512 19.79 -7.78 -12.15
CA ASP A 512 19.04 -7.82 -13.42
C ASP A 512 17.67 -8.50 -13.20
N PHE A 513 17.66 -9.67 -12.56
CA PHE A 513 16.44 -10.43 -12.35
C PHE A 513 15.46 -9.75 -11.38
N GLU A 514 15.92 -9.32 -10.20
CA GLU A 514 15.04 -8.76 -9.18
C GLU A 514 14.45 -7.40 -9.60
N LEU A 515 15.21 -6.59 -10.33
CA LEU A 515 14.71 -5.32 -10.84
C LEU A 515 13.66 -5.54 -11.94
N ASP A 516 13.88 -6.49 -12.86
CA ASP A 516 12.88 -6.87 -13.88
C ASP A 516 11.64 -7.52 -13.25
N HIS A 517 11.84 -8.36 -12.22
CA HIS A 517 10.76 -8.94 -11.44
C HIS A 517 9.92 -7.85 -10.76
N PHE A 518 10.57 -6.84 -10.16
CA PHE A 518 9.87 -5.72 -9.52
C PHE A 518 9.06 -4.90 -10.53
N ARG A 519 9.63 -4.54 -11.68
CA ARG A 519 8.92 -3.85 -12.79
C ARG A 519 7.68 -4.62 -13.22
N SER A 520 7.85 -5.92 -13.50
CA SER A 520 6.76 -6.79 -13.96
C SER A 520 5.66 -6.92 -12.90
N ARG A 521 6.06 -7.15 -11.65
CA ARG A 521 5.14 -7.36 -10.53
C ARG A 521 4.38 -6.09 -10.17
N TRP A 522 5.03 -4.93 -10.15
CA TRP A 522 4.36 -3.65 -9.91
C TRP A 522 3.29 -3.37 -10.98
N ARG A 523 3.65 -3.51 -12.26
CA ARG A 523 2.72 -3.34 -13.38
C ARG A 523 1.54 -4.29 -13.31
N ALA A 524 1.82 -5.59 -13.17
CA ALA A 524 0.77 -6.60 -13.22
C ALA A 524 -0.14 -6.57 -11.99
N LEU A 525 0.43 -6.46 -10.79
CA LEU A 525 -0.30 -6.58 -9.53
C LEU A 525 -0.79 -5.24 -8.99
N MET A 526 0.09 -4.23 -8.87
CA MET A 526 -0.24 -2.90 -8.34
C MET A 526 -0.88 -1.96 -9.39
N ARG A 527 -0.94 -2.41 -10.64
CA ARG A 527 -1.66 -1.75 -11.75
C ARG A 527 -1.17 -0.34 -12.05
N GLY A 528 0.13 -0.10 -11.85
CA GLY A 528 0.82 1.13 -12.20
C GLY A 528 2.17 0.84 -12.86
N GLU A 529 2.72 1.80 -13.60
CA GLU A 529 4.10 1.68 -14.10
C GLU A 529 5.08 2.03 -12.97
N LEU A 530 6.27 1.44 -12.99
CA LEU A 530 7.29 1.71 -11.99
C LEU A 530 7.97 3.05 -12.33
N PRO A 531 7.93 4.09 -11.47
CA PRO A 531 8.64 5.33 -11.72
C PRO A 531 10.14 5.07 -11.64
N GLU A 532 10.87 5.37 -12.71
CA GLU A 532 12.30 5.07 -12.84
C GLU A 532 13.05 6.23 -13.49
N LYS A 533 14.23 6.58 -12.96
CA LYS A 533 15.17 7.53 -13.55
C LYS A 533 16.61 7.08 -13.29
N PRO A 534 17.54 7.22 -14.25
CA PRO A 534 18.97 7.04 -13.99
C PRO A 534 19.49 8.11 -13.03
N ALA A 535 20.64 7.86 -12.41
CA ALA A 535 21.17 8.72 -11.36
C ALA A 535 21.48 10.15 -11.84
N ASP A 536 21.89 10.32 -13.10
CA ASP A 536 22.24 11.61 -13.71
C ASP A 536 21.03 12.45 -14.15
N GLU A 537 19.83 11.86 -14.18
CA GLU A 537 18.57 12.54 -14.47
C GLU A 537 17.78 12.94 -13.21
N LEU A 538 18.28 12.59 -12.02
CA LEU A 538 17.65 12.98 -10.76
C LEU A 538 17.77 14.49 -10.52
N ASP A 539 16.66 15.11 -10.14
CA ASP A 539 16.61 16.52 -9.78
C ASP A 539 16.28 16.77 -8.30
N ALA A 540 16.24 18.05 -7.92
CA ALA A 540 15.97 18.44 -6.54
C ALA A 540 14.52 18.15 -6.09
N ASP A 541 13.57 18.10 -7.03
CA ASP A 541 12.17 17.78 -6.73
C ASP A 541 12.04 16.28 -6.45
N ASP A 542 12.73 15.42 -7.22
CA ASP A 542 12.80 13.97 -6.97
C ASP A 542 13.31 13.68 -5.55
N LEU A 543 14.44 14.30 -5.16
CA LEU A 543 15.05 14.11 -3.83
C LEU A 543 14.16 14.65 -2.69
N ARG A 544 13.38 15.71 -2.96
CA ARG A 544 12.46 16.31 -1.98
C ARG A 544 11.22 15.43 -1.78
N ASP A 545 10.66 14.93 -2.88
CA ASP A 545 9.29 14.43 -2.89
C ASP A 545 9.21 12.90 -2.87
N ALA A 546 10.25 12.16 -3.29
CA ALA A 546 10.23 10.71 -3.41
C ALA A 546 11.12 9.97 -2.40
N ASN A 547 10.70 8.77 -2.03
CA ASN A 547 11.61 7.74 -1.51
C ASN A 547 12.48 7.22 -2.64
N LEU A 548 13.77 7.03 -2.42
CA LEU A 548 14.69 6.51 -3.44
C LEU A 548 14.88 4.99 -3.29
N ILE A 549 14.67 4.25 -4.37
CA ILE A 549 14.85 2.80 -4.41
C ILE A 549 16.08 2.52 -5.27
N LEU A 550 17.24 2.35 -4.63
CA LEU A 550 18.53 2.26 -5.31
C LEU A 550 18.94 0.80 -5.51
N TRP A 551 19.38 0.46 -6.72
CA TRP A 551 19.83 -0.88 -7.09
C TRP A 551 21.31 -0.90 -7.46
N GLY A 552 22.01 -1.95 -7.05
CA GLY A 552 23.44 -2.18 -7.27
C GLY A 552 24.30 -2.00 -6.00
N ASP A 553 25.51 -1.51 -6.21
CA ASP A 553 26.54 -1.21 -5.22
C ASP A 553 27.15 0.19 -5.46
N PRO A 554 28.03 0.70 -4.58
CA PRO A 554 28.70 1.99 -4.80
C PRO A 554 29.51 2.09 -6.09
N GLU A 555 29.92 0.99 -6.71
CA GLU A 555 30.66 1.04 -7.97
C GLU A 555 29.69 1.23 -9.14
N SER A 556 28.56 0.52 -9.14
CA SER A 556 27.57 0.48 -10.20
C SER A 556 26.51 1.58 -10.17
N ASN A 557 26.27 2.20 -9.00
CA ASN A 557 25.23 3.22 -8.82
C ASN A 557 25.78 4.47 -8.09
N PRO A 558 25.88 5.64 -8.74
CA PRO A 558 26.42 6.86 -8.15
C PRO A 558 25.68 7.35 -6.90
N MET A 559 24.35 7.14 -6.84
CA MET A 559 23.57 7.54 -5.68
C MET A 559 23.90 6.69 -4.46
N ILE A 560 24.14 5.39 -4.65
CA ILE A 560 24.64 4.53 -3.57
C ILE A 560 26.02 4.99 -3.14
N ALA A 561 26.92 5.32 -4.08
CA ALA A 561 28.25 5.83 -3.79
C ALA A 561 28.24 7.11 -2.93
N GLU A 562 27.34 8.05 -3.27
CA GLU A 562 27.22 9.33 -2.57
C GLU A 562 26.83 9.15 -1.08
N ILE A 563 25.93 8.22 -0.79
CA ILE A 563 25.38 8.02 0.56
C ILE A 563 26.04 6.88 1.34
N ALA A 564 26.88 6.04 0.71
CA ALA A 564 27.41 4.79 1.27
C ALA A 564 28.00 4.96 2.68
N SER A 565 28.81 6.01 2.90
CA SER A 565 29.46 6.27 4.18
C SER A 565 28.52 6.68 5.33
N LYS A 566 27.25 6.99 5.01
CA LYS A 566 26.21 7.42 5.96
C LYS A 566 25.16 6.33 6.23
N LEU A 567 25.25 5.20 5.55
CA LEU A 567 24.38 4.04 5.75
C LEU A 567 25.00 3.07 6.76
N PRO A 568 24.20 2.18 7.39
CA PRO A 568 24.72 1.16 8.31
C PRO A 568 25.41 -0.02 7.58
N ILE A 569 26.02 0.23 6.41
CA ILE A 569 26.79 -0.74 5.62
C ILE A 569 28.17 -0.16 5.35
N GLU A 570 29.21 -0.88 5.76
CA GLU A 570 30.58 -0.53 5.42
C GLU A 570 31.01 -1.31 4.16
N TRP A 571 31.10 -0.61 3.04
CA TRP A 571 31.53 -1.19 1.77
C TRP A 571 33.06 -1.29 1.68
N LYS A 572 33.54 -2.41 1.14
CA LYS A 572 34.92 -2.67 0.74
C LYS A 572 34.92 -3.20 -0.69
N GLN A 573 36.10 -3.30 -1.30
CA GLN A 573 36.23 -3.65 -2.72
C GLN A 573 35.55 -4.98 -3.11
N ASP A 574 35.59 -6.01 -2.25
CA ASP A 574 35.03 -7.34 -2.54
C ASP A 574 34.00 -7.81 -1.50
N SER A 575 33.63 -6.96 -0.56
CA SER A 575 32.86 -7.31 0.61
C SER A 575 32.12 -6.11 1.19
N PHE A 576 31.12 -6.39 2.02
CA PHE A 576 30.48 -5.37 2.85
C PHE A 576 30.37 -5.89 4.28
N THR A 577 30.29 -4.96 5.24
CA THR A 577 30.02 -5.28 6.64
C THR A 577 28.69 -4.67 7.04
N LEU A 578 27.79 -5.49 7.57
CA LEU A 578 26.51 -5.08 8.12
C LEU A 578 26.38 -5.71 9.51
N ARG A 579 26.07 -4.87 10.51
CA ARG A 579 25.88 -5.31 11.91
C ARG A 579 27.09 -6.10 12.46
N GLY A 580 28.30 -5.67 12.08
CA GLY A 580 29.56 -6.29 12.52
C GLY A 580 29.93 -7.60 11.83
N ASN A 581 29.11 -8.10 10.91
CA ASN A 581 29.40 -9.31 10.13
C ASN A 581 29.79 -8.93 8.70
N SER A 582 30.85 -9.55 8.18
CA SER A 582 31.37 -9.30 6.84
C SER A 582 30.91 -10.37 5.86
N TYR A 583 30.43 -9.95 4.69
CA TYR A 583 29.92 -10.79 3.63
C TYR A 583 30.62 -10.42 2.32
N ARG A 584 30.84 -11.40 1.44
CA ARG A 584 31.45 -11.16 0.13
C ARG A 584 30.39 -10.75 -0.90
N LEU A 585 30.71 -9.77 -1.75
CA LEU A 585 29.80 -9.26 -2.79
C LEU A 585 29.52 -10.26 -3.92
N ASP A 586 30.37 -11.27 -4.10
CA ASP A 586 30.17 -12.33 -5.10
C ASP A 586 29.16 -13.40 -4.68
N THR A 587 28.74 -13.39 -3.42
CA THR A 587 27.87 -14.43 -2.83
C THR A 587 26.72 -13.85 -2.01
N HIS A 588 26.72 -12.55 -1.72
CA HIS A 588 25.72 -11.91 -0.86
C HIS A 588 25.35 -10.50 -1.35
N VAL A 589 24.13 -10.10 -1.04
CA VAL A 589 23.58 -8.76 -1.33
C VAL A 589 22.99 -8.15 -0.05
N PRO A 590 23.34 -6.90 0.31
CA PRO A 590 22.64 -6.19 1.37
C PRO A 590 21.35 -5.59 0.84
N VAL A 591 20.25 -5.79 1.59
CA VAL A 591 18.97 -5.12 1.36
C VAL A 591 18.56 -4.39 2.64
N LEU A 592 18.09 -3.14 2.52
CA LEU A 592 17.62 -2.38 3.69
C LEU A 592 16.69 -1.23 3.30
N ILE A 593 15.98 -0.72 4.30
CA ILE A 593 15.32 0.58 4.30
C ILE A 593 15.95 1.47 5.38
N PHE A 594 16.20 2.74 5.08
CA PHE A 594 16.82 3.69 6.00
C PHE A 594 16.36 5.12 5.69
N PRO A 595 16.40 6.08 6.64
CA PRO A 595 16.22 7.49 6.32
C PRO A 595 17.25 7.95 5.29
N ASN A 596 16.81 8.57 4.21
CA ASN A 596 17.68 9.03 3.13
C ASN A 596 18.66 10.09 3.67
N PRO A 597 19.99 9.86 3.61
CA PRO A 597 20.97 10.82 4.12
C PRO A 597 21.01 12.17 3.38
N LEU A 598 20.41 12.26 2.19
CA LEU A 598 20.26 13.50 1.41
C LEU A 598 18.97 14.25 1.75
N ASN A 599 17.93 13.51 2.19
CA ASN A 599 16.69 14.07 2.69
C ASN A 599 16.12 13.17 3.80
N PRO A 600 16.40 13.46 5.08
CA PRO A 600 15.99 12.59 6.18
C PRO A 600 14.47 12.42 6.31
N ASP A 601 13.64 13.23 5.64
CA ASP A 601 12.18 13.12 5.59
C ASP A 601 11.66 12.13 4.54
N ARG A 602 12.56 11.41 3.86
CA ARG A 602 12.28 10.35 2.89
C ARG A 602 13.10 9.09 3.17
N TYR A 603 12.70 7.97 2.60
CA TYR A 603 13.47 6.74 2.65
C TYR A 603 14.50 6.65 1.54
N VAL A 604 15.55 5.90 1.82
CA VAL A 604 16.28 5.13 0.82
C VAL A 604 16.04 3.64 1.06
N VAL A 605 15.80 2.88 -0.01
CA VAL A 605 15.77 1.42 -0.01
C VAL A 605 16.91 0.93 -0.89
N LEU A 606 17.70 -0.02 -0.40
CA LEU A 606 18.75 -0.66 -1.19
C LEU A 606 18.31 -2.05 -1.64
N ASN A 607 18.44 -2.32 -2.95
CA ASN A 607 18.32 -3.65 -3.55
C ASN A 607 17.03 -4.40 -3.17
N SER A 608 15.89 -3.71 -3.08
CA SER A 608 14.62 -4.38 -2.80
C SER A 608 13.44 -3.65 -3.42
N GLY A 609 12.44 -4.43 -3.83
CA GLY A 609 11.10 -3.97 -4.19
C GLY A 609 10.06 -4.45 -3.17
N LEU A 610 8.86 -4.73 -3.67
CA LEU A 610 7.81 -5.46 -2.92
C LEU A 610 8.36 -6.80 -2.42
N THR A 611 8.24 -7.06 -1.13
CA THR A 611 8.89 -8.24 -0.53
C THR A 611 8.00 -9.48 -0.59
N PHE A 612 6.68 -9.31 -0.70
CA PHE A 612 5.77 -10.42 -0.96
C PHE A 612 5.72 -10.77 -2.46
N ARG A 613 5.92 -12.05 -2.73
CA ARG A 613 6.03 -12.65 -4.07
C ARG A 613 4.84 -13.54 -4.45
N GLU A 614 4.85 -14.10 -5.65
CA GLU A 614 3.75 -14.84 -6.28
C GLU A 614 3.20 -16.00 -5.45
N GLY A 615 4.05 -16.65 -4.65
CA GLY A 615 3.65 -17.73 -3.74
C GLY A 615 2.66 -17.26 -2.66
N HIS A 616 2.64 -15.97 -2.35
CA HIS A 616 1.73 -15.35 -1.39
C HIS A 616 0.39 -14.94 -2.00
N ASP A 617 0.27 -14.94 -3.33
CA ASP A 617 -0.94 -14.54 -4.03
C ASP A 617 -2.07 -15.59 -3.92
N LYS A 618 -1.76 -16.77 -3.34
CA LYS A 618 -2.75 -17.78 -2.97
C LYS A 618 -3.84 -17.20 -2.07
N THR A 619 -3.50 -16.28 -1.17
CA THR A 619 -4.47 -15.60 -0.30
C THR A 619 -4.00 -14.20 0.08
N ASN A 620 -4.89 -13.21 0.04
CA ASN A 620 -4.52 -11.84 0.41
C ASN A 620 -4.10 -11.69 1.88
N SER A 621 -4.47 -12.64 2.74
CA SER A 621 -3.96 -12.69 4.11
C SER A 621 -2.45 -12.85 4.17
N GLN A 622 -1.80 -13.46 3.17
CA GLN A 622 -0.36 -13.69 3.12
C GLN A 622 0.45 -12.57 2.43
N GLN A 623 -0.22 -11.61 1.78
CA GLN A 623 0.41 -10.44 1.12
C GLN A 623 0.85 -9.37 2.14
N ASN A 624 1.41 -9.79 3.27
CA ASN A 624 2.09 -8.94 4.25
C ASN A 624 3.56 -8.75 3.84
N PRO A 625 4.25 -7.72 4.35
CA PRO A 625 5.70 -7.63 4.21
C PRO A 625 6.40 -8.94 4.61
N LYS A 626 7.45 -9.29 3.88
CA LYS A 626 8.24 -10.52 4.02
C LYS A 626 9.68 -10.27 4.42
N LEU A 627 10.18 -9.05 4.27
CA LEU A 627 11.46 -8.66 4.84
C LEU A 627 11.25 -7.53 5.86
N PRO A 628 12.01 -7.53 6.97
CA PRO A 628 11.98 -6.47 7.97
C PRO A 628 12.78 -5.26 7.45
N ASP A 629 13.42 -4.49 8.34
CA ASP A 629 14.10 -3.26 7.93
C ASP A 629 15.41 -3.50 7.17
N TRP A 630 16.04 -4.66 7.37
CA TRP A 630 17.23 -5.08 6.64
C TRP A 630 17.34 -6.60 6.51
N ALA A 631 18.01 -7.07 5.46
CA ALA A 631 18.41 -8.45 5.30
C ALA A 631 19.72 -8.58 4.51
N VAL A 632 20.33 -9.76 4.59
CA VAL A 632 21.44 -10.19 3.76
C VAL A 632 20.95 -11.39 2.95
N ILE A 633 20.97 -11.25 1.63
CA ILE A 633 20.52 -12.27 0.70
C ILE A 633 21.73 -13.07 0.22
N GLY A 634 21.70 -14.39 0.42
CA GLY A 634 22.67 -15.34 -0.14
C GLY A 634 22.30 -15.71 -1.58
N LEU A 635 23.31 -15.67 -2.45
CA LEU A 635 23.19 -15.89 -3.91
C LEU A 635 23.42 -17.36 -4.32
N ASP A 636 23.58 -18.27 -3.35
CA ASP A 636 23.67 -19.71 -3.61
C ASP A 636 22.32 -20.37 -3.89
N ARG A 637 21.23 -19.59 -3.74
CA ARG A 637 19.88 -19.96 -4.12
C ARG A 637 19.29 -18.87 -4.99
N ASP A 638 18.84 -19.26 -6.17
CA ASP A 638 18.13 -18.36 -7.08
C ASP A 638 16.83 -17.86 -6.44
N PRO A 639 16.42 -16.61 -6.74
CA PRO A 639 15.11 -16.11 -6.38
C PRO A 639 13.96 -17.01 -6.87
N ASP A 640 12.88 -17.07 -6.10
CA ASP A 640 11.70 -17.86 -6.45
C ASP A 640 10.38 -17.17 -6.02
N ALA A 641 9.27 -17.90 -6.09
CA ALA A 641 7.95 -17.37 -5.74
C ALA A 641 7.78 -17.02 -4.25
N LEU A 642 8.74 -17.31 -3.38
CA LEU A 642 8.67 -17.09 -1.93
C LEU A 642 9.74 -16.14 -1.41
N ALA A 643 10.95 -16.14 -1.98
CA ALA A 643 12.06 -15.31 -1.51
C ALA A 643 12.96 -14.79 -2.64
N PRO A 644 13.67 -13.65 -2.42
CA PRO A 644 14.67 -13.13 -3.35
C PRO A 644 15.99 -13.93 -3.37
N GLY A 645 16.04 -15.09 -2.70
CA GLY A 645 17.25 -15.88 -2.49
C GLY A 645 17.25 -16.48 -1.08
N ARG A 646 18.39 -16.96 -0.60
CA ARG A 646 18.50 -17.44 0.79
C ARG A 646 18.55 -16.23 1.74
N ILE A 647 17.69 -16.17 2.74
CA ILE A 647 17.81 -15.14 3.79
C ILE A 647 18.86 -15.59 4.79
N GLU A 648 20.07 -15.03 4.70
CA GLU A 648 21.21 -15.37 5.55
C GLU A 648 21.10 -14.74 6.94
N ALA A 649 20.78 -13.45 6.96
CA ALA A 649 20.61 -12.66 8.17
C ALA A 649 19.55 -11.59 7.94
N THR A 650 18.82 -11.20 8.98
CA THR A 650 17.74 -10.23 8.86
C THR A 650 17.38 -9.62 10.21
N GLY A 651 16.76 -8.44 10.23
CA GLY A 651 16.35 -7.82 11.47
C GLY A 651 15.62 -6.50 11.32
N PHE A 652 15.12 -6.01 12.46
CA PHE A 652 14.53 -4.70 12.60
C PHE A 652 15.54 -3.76 13.24
N PHE A 653 15.57 -2.52 12.79
CA PHE A 653 16.26 -1.46 13.51
C PHE A 653 15.42 -0.99 14.69
N ASP A 654 16.09 -0.55 15.75
CA ASP A 654 15.44 0.08 16.90
C ASP A 654 14.88 1.48 16.55
N GLU A 655 14.34 2.19 17.56
CA GLU A 655 13.81 3.55 17.39
C GLU A 655 14.86 4.54 16.85
N GLN A 656 16.15 4.27 17.04
CA GLN A 656 17.26 5.12 16.59
C GLN A 656 17.93 4.59 15.31
N TRP A 657 17.26 3.69 14.59
CA TRP A 657 17.76 3.07 13.37
C TRP A 657 19.05 2.24 13.56
N LYS A 658 19.26 1.63 14.74
CA LYS A 658 20.49 0.87 15.06
C LYS A 658 20.35 -0.64 14.93
#